data_AF-A0A9W7YGJ8-F1
#
_entry.id   AF-A0A9W7YGJ8-F1
#
_cell.length_a   1.000
_cell.length_b   1.000
_cell.length_c   1.000
_cell.angle_alpha   90.00
_cell.angle_beta   90.00
_cell.angle_gamma   90.00
#
_symmetry.space_group_name_H-M   'P 1'
#
loop_
_entity.id
_entity.type
_entity.pdbx_description
1 polymer ?
#
loop_
_entity_poly.entity_id
_entity_poly.type
_entity_poly.pdbx_seq_one_letter_code
_entity_poly.pdbx_strand_id
1 'polypeptide(L)'
;RKYAQAPSYAPASDDVLPEGDGAAPGKPRAQKPVRRRGSIDDKAISPRRYTIDIDAVEKVILEQEDTNGDFQITIEDTGPKVIKLPTTSSGGFRTFEVRGTYMLSNLLQEMALARDKGMSQMYIDEERLRENPVDRLSRMIRTSFWNGLVRCMDEQGIQAICADPKNSNPGAGPIIYVPHGDAPAYEYYTRVARDLSHLKIQVTKLPEDISPRYVNSINDKAGILSLAADVSYDANGRLVYQPLPFVVPGGRFNEQYGWDSYFEALGLLVDGRHQLAKNMVDNFVYEIKHYGKILNANRSYYLTRSQPPFLTDMILKVYEALPAASEADEARNLEWMRTSFDAAIAEYFDVWMSAPRLDSATGLSCYYTTGIGMPPETESTHFNHIIEPFAARLGIDVEEYKELYASEKINEPELDEFFVHDRAVRESGHDTSYRLERRCAHLATIDLNSLLYKYEVDIADTIDEYFGGSFVPSGGRRETTAAEWRARAEARRQSIDKYLWNEEKGMYFDYDVVLGEQSVYESVTAFWALWAGCATPAQAHRLVEVGCRKFEVAGGLVSGTEESRGKITLERPNRQWDYPFGWAPHQIMAWYGMYNYGFVDVARRFAYRWLYTVTRAFADFNGVVAEKLDVVNMTHRFEVEYGNVGVDFKMVPREGFGWMNASYQVGLTFLTSHMRRALGVLTEPDVFFQKSNWRTDGTASHSPVTTPMPVPVFVPEVGTPRFRAQSNALHNAQRVNAGVNSVEDLRTLSQRMAMAKDTSP
;
A
#
# COMPACT_ATOMS: atom_id res chain seq x y z
N ARG A 1 -75.78 -0.28 -10.24
CA ARG A 1 -76.81 -1.10 -10.95
C ARG A 1 -76.10 -2.39 -11.37
N LYS A 2 -76.00 -3.44 -10.53
CA LYS A 2 -76.99 -4.47 -10.16
C LYS A 2 -77.41 -5.37 -11.34
N TYR A 3 -77.11 -6.68 -11.19
CA TYR A 3 -77.63 -7.88 -11.89
C TYR A 3 -77.10 -8.18 -13.32
N ALA A 4 -76.93 -9.41 -13.82
CA ALA A 4 -77.04 -10.79 -13.28
C ALA A 4 -76.46 -11.84 -14.29
N GLN A 5 -76.05 -12.98 -13.72
CA GLN A 5 -76.02 -14.40 -14.17
C GLN A 5 -76.45 -14.84 -15.60
N ALA A 6 -75.56 -15.63 -16.27
CA ALA A 6 -75.63 -17.02 -16.83
C ALA A 6 -76.95 -17.60 -17.46
N PRO A 7 -76.99 -18.77 -18.17
CA PRO A 7 -75.97 -19.69 -18.74
C PRO A 7 -76.29 -20.28 -20.18
N SER A 8 -75.40 -21.18 -20.64
CA SER A 8 -75.64 -22.40 -21.47
C SER A 8 -75.92 -22.31 -22.98
N TYR A 9 -75.11 -22.99 -23.81
CA TYR A 9 -75.38 -24.32 -24.38
C TYR A 9 -74.30 -24.71 -25.40
N ALA A 10 -73.86 -25.96 -25.38
CA ALA A 10 -73.12 -26.64 -26.46
C ALA A 10 -74.06 -27.61 -27.20
N PRO A 11 -73.80 -27.87 -28.49
CA PRO A 11 -73.61 -29.26 -28.97
C PRO A 11 -72.36 -29.36 -29.89
N ALA A 12 -71.49 -30.37 -29.75
CA ALA A 12 -71.52 -31.67 -30.44
C ALA A 12 -71.48 -31.51 -31.99
N SER A 13 -70.30 -31.60 -32.60
CA SER A 13 -69.64 -32.81 -33.16
C SER A 13 -70.01 -33.00 -34.64
N ASP A 14 -69.02 -32.96 -35.52
CA ASP A 14 -68.95 -33.85 -36.69
C ASP A 14 -67.50 -33.91 -37.21
N ASP A 15 -67.03 -35.14 -37.35
CA ASP A 15 -65.73 -35.57 -37.88
C ASP A 15 -65.65 -35.36 -39.40
N VAL A 16 -64.56 -34.74 -39.87
CA VAL A 16 -63.98 -35.02 -41.20
C VAL A 16 -62.45 -34.93 -41.11
N LEU A 17 -61.78 -36.06 -41.32
CA LEU A 17 -60.34 -36.18 -41.66
C LEU A 17 -60.20 -36.28 -43.20
N PRO A 18 -58.99 -36.26 -43.80
CA PRO A 18 -57.93 -35.25 -43.73
C PRO A 18 -57.42 -34.87 -45.15
N GLU A 19 -56.88 -33.66 -45.38
CA GLU A 19 -56.06 -33.41 -46.58
C GLU A 19 -54.85 -32.51 -46.25
N GLY A 20 -53.66 -33.07 -46.49
CA GLY A 20 -52.62 -32.48 -47.34
C GLY A 20 -51.86 -31.23 -46.87
N ASP A 21 -50.65 -31.48 -46.36
CA ASP A 21 -49.40 -30.73 -46.55
C ASP A 21 -49.40 -29.21 -46.78
N GLY A 22 -48.72 -28.51 -45.87
CA GLY A 22 -48.29 -27.13 -46.07
C GLY A 22 -47.49 -26.59 -44.87
N ALA A 23 -46.24 -27.02 -44.74
CA ALA A 23 -45.32 -26.51 -43.74
C ALA A 23 -45.06 -24.99 -43.94
N ALA A 24 -45.53 -24.17 -43.00
CA ALA A 24 -45.09 -22.79 -42.83
C ALA A 24 -44.05 -22.73 -41.68
N PRO A 25 -42.91 -22.04 -41.85
CA PRO A 25 -41.83 -22.04 -40.89
C PRO A 25 -42.28 -21.36 -39.59
N GLY A 26 -42.16 -22.10 -38.49
CA GLY A 26 -42.46 -21.62 -37.15
C GLY A 26 -41.64 -20.37 -36.81
N LYS A 27 -42.34 -19.33 -36.33
CA LYS A 27 -41.74 -18.18 -35.65
C LYS A 27 -40.71 -18.67 -34.62
N PRO A 28 -39.54 -18.02 -34.48
CA PRO A 28 -38.57 -18.39 -33.44
C PRO A 28 -39.27 -18.30 -32.09
N ARG A 29 -39.37 -19.45 -31.43
CA ARG A 29 -39.94 -19.57 -30.09
C ARG A 29 -39.02 -18.78 -29.16
N ALA A 30 -39.45 -17.58 -28.76
CA ALA A 30 -38.72 -16.78 -27.78
C ALA A 30 -38.41 -17.69 -26.57
N GLN A 31 -37.13 -17.97 -26.34
CA GLN A 31 -36.70 -18.76 -25.19
C GLN A 31 -37.17 -17.98 -23.96
N LYS A 32 -38.01 -18.61 -23.13
CA LYS A 32 -38.36 -18.03 -21.83
C LYS A 32 -37.06 -17.77 -21.07
N PRO A 33 -36.87 -16.59 -20.46
CA PRO A 33 -35.67 -16.31 -19.67
C PRO A 33 -35.53 -17.39 -18.59
N VAL A 34 -34.36 -18.03 -18.54
CA VAL A 34 -34.06 -19.08 -17.57
C VAL A 34 -34.04 -18.43 -16.19
N ARG A 35 -34.94 -18.85 -15.31
CA ARG A 35 -34.95 -18.39 -13.91
C ARG A 35 -34.02 -19.27 -13.09
N ARG A 36 -33.14 -18.65 -12.30
CA ARG A 36 -32.26 -19.34 -11.36
C ARG A 36 -33.07 -20.20 -10.39
N ARG A 37 -32.72 -21.48 -10.27
CA ARG A 37 -33.25 -22.38 -9.23
C ARG A 37 -32.40 -22.27 -7.95
N GLY A 38 -33.06 -22.12 -6.81
CA GLY A 38 -32.43 -22.05 -5.47
C GLY A 38 -32.28 -23.39 -4.75
N SER A 39 -32.77 -24.48 -5.35
CA SER A 39 -32.62 -25.84 -4.80
C SER A 39 -31.19 -26.36 -4.97
N ILE A 40 -30.73 -27.17 -4.01
CA ILE A 40 -29.49 -27.94 -4.14
C ILE A 40 -29.70 -28.97 -5.26
N ASP A 41 -28.84 -28.95 -6.29
CA ASP A 41 -28.81 -30.02 -7.29
C ASP A 41 -28.05 -31.23 -6.72
N ASP A 42 -28.32 -32.42 -7.27
CA ASP A 42 -27.57 -33.63 -6.93
C ASP A 42 -26.06 -33.40 -7.04
N LYS A 43 -25.31 -33.83 -6.01
CA LYS A 43 -23.84 -33.82 -6.02
C LYS A 43 -23.37 -34.60 -7.25
N ALA A 44 -22.69 -33.91 -8.17
CA ALA A 44 -22.13 -34.56 -9.35
C ALA A 44 -21.11 -35.61 -8.92
N ILE A 45 -21.20 -36.83 -9.48
CA ILE A 45 -20.29 -37.94 -9.20
C ILE A 45 -18.90 -37.69 -9.80
N SER A 46 -18.79 -36.81 -10.80
CA SER A 46 -17.54 -36.38 -11.43
C SER A 46 -17.45 -34.86 -11.59
N PRO A 47 -16.24 -34.28 -11.57
CA PRO A 47 -16.04 -32.85 -11.82
C PRO A 47 -16.54 -32.50 -13.23
N ARG A 48 -17.33 -31.43 -13.33
CA ARG A 48 -17.87 -30.96 -14.62
C ARG A 48 -16.84 -30.09 -15.33
N ARG A 49 -16.71 -30.29 -16.63
CA ARG A 49 -15.85 -29.50 -17.52
C ARG A 49 -16.67 -28.93 -18.66
N TYR A 50 -16.42 -27.66 -19.01
CA TYR A 50 -17.14 -26.90 -20.02
C TYR A 50 -16.25 -26.62 -21.23
N THR A 51 -16.86 -26.65 -22.41
CA THR A 51 -16.25 -26.18 -23.66
C THR A 51 -16.83 -24.81 -23.98
N ILE A 52 -15.97 -23.80 -24.08
CA ILE A 52 -16.36 -22.40 -24.22
C ILE A 52 -15.85 -21.87 -25.55
N ASP A 53 -16.78 -21.39 -26.38
CA ASP A 53 -16.48 -20.46 -27.47
C ASP A 53 -16.48 -19.05 -26.88
N ILE A 54 -15.30 -18.43 -26.84
CA ILE A 54 -15.06 -17.23 -26.02
C ILE A 54 -15.95 -16.08 -26.51
N ASP A 55 -15.95 -15.80 -27.81
CA ASP A 55 -16.70 -14.67 -28.37
C ASP A 55 -18.22 -14.87 -28.23
N ALA A 56 -18.70 -16.10 -28.47
CA ALA A 56 -20.12 -16.40 -28.37
C ALA A 56 -20.62 -16.32 -26.92
N VAL A 57 -19.88 -16.87 -25.97
CA VAL A 57 -20.28 -16.90 -24.56
C VAL A 57 -20.11 -15.53 -23.91
N GLU A 58 -19.05 -14.79 -24.22
CA GLU A 58 -18.83 -13.43 -23.70
C GLU A 58 -19.94 -12.47 -24.14
N LYS A 59 -20.33 -12.52 -25.41
CA LYS A 59 -21.45 -11.70 -25.90
C LYS A 59 -22.72 -11.99 -25.11
N VAL A 60 -23.05 -13.26 -24.92
CA VAL A 60 -24.26 -13.67 -24.20
C VAL A 60 -24.18 -13.29 -22.73
N ILE A 61 -23.05 -13.50 -22.07
CA ILE A 61 -22.93 -13.22 -20.63
C ILE A 61 -23.00 -11.72 -20.36
N LEU A 62 -22.39 -10.88 -21.20
CA LEU A 62 -22.45 -9.43 -21.06
C LEU A 62 -23.87 -8.90 -21.36
N GLU A 63 -24.48 -9.31 -22.48
CA GLU A 63 -25.85 -8.90 -22.82
C GLU A 63 -26.88 -9.31 -21.75
N GLN A 64 -26.62 -10.39 -21.01
CA GLN A 64 -27.54 -10.95 -20.04
C GLN A 64 -27.29 -10.49 -18.60
N GLU A 65 -26.02 -10.39 -18.18
CA GLU A 65 -25.63 -10.23 -16.79
C GLU A 65 -24.94 -8.89 -16.48
N ASP A 66 -24.41 -8.17 -17.48
CA ASP A 66 -23.88 -6.81 -17.33
C ASP A 66 -24.99 -5.81 -17.71
N THR A 67 -25.66 -5.27 -16.69
CA THR A 67 -26.87 -4.45 -16.86
C THR A 67 -26.59 -2.95 -16.86
N ASN A 68 -25.39 -2.53 -16.46
CA ASN A 68 -24.95 -1.14 -16.43
C ASN A 68 -23.93 -0.81 -17.56
N GLY A 69 -23.44 -1.82 -18.29
CA GLY A 69 -22.55 -1.68 -19.43
C GLY A 69 -21.10 -1.40 -19.06
N ASP A 70 -20.69 -1.71 -17.83
CA ASP A 70 -19.32 -1.47 -17.33
C ASP A 70 -18.34 -2.60 -17.65
N PHE A 71 -18.79 -3.66 -18.34
CA PHE A 71 -18.02 -4.86 -18.65
C PHE A 71 -17.58 -5.65 -17.41
N GLN A 72 -18.34 -5.56 -16.32
CA GLN A 72 -18.17 -6.32 -15.09
C GLN A 72 -19.46 -7.07 -14.77
N ILE A 73 -19.35 -8.14 -13.97
CA ILE A 73 -20.51 -8.85 -13.42
C ILE A 73 -20.44 -8.75 -11.90
N THR A 74 -21.35 -7.96 -11.35
CA THR A 74 -21.38 -7.62 -9.92
C THR A 74 -22.70 -8.04 -9.27
N ILE A 75 -22.79 -7.84 -7.95
CA ILE A 75 -24.04 -8.00 -7.20
C ILE A 75 -25.06 -6.89 -7.52
N GLU A 76 -24.62 -5.75 -8.05
CA GLU A 76 -25.49 -4.63 -8.43
C GLU A 76 -26.24 -4.93 -9.73
N ASP A 77 -25.67 -5.79 -10.57
CA ASP A 77 -26.31 -6.19 -11.81
C ASP A 77 -27.61 -6.97 -11.57
N THR A 78 -28.63 -6.66 -12.36
CA THR A 78 -29.98 -7.22 -12.17
C THR A 78 -30.29 -8.41 -13.09
N GLY A 79 -29.27 -8.94 -13.78
CA GLY A 79 -29.36 -10.13 -14.62
C GLY A 79 -29.86 -11.39 -13.88
N PRO A 80 -30.23 -12.45 -14.60
CA PRO A 80 -30.86 -13.65 -14.02
C PRO A 80 -29.89 -14.50 -13.18
N LYS A 81 -28.59 -14.19 -13.17
CA LYS A 81 -27.51 -14.88 -12.43
C LYS A 81 -27.42 -16.36 -12.77
N VAL A 82 -27.61 -16.70 -14.05
CA VAL A 82 -27.49 -18.09 -14.54
C VAL A 82 -27.18 -18.16 -16.03
N ILE A 83 -26.15 -18.91 -16.41
CA ILE A 83 -25.87 -19.23 -17.82
C ILE A 83 -25.79 -20.74 -18.03
N LYS A 84 -26.18 -21.22 -19.21
CA LYS A 84 -26.07 -22.62 -19.60
C LYS A 84 -24.84 -22.82 -20.47
N LEU A 85 -23.88 -23.61 -20.00
CA LEU A 85 -22.63 -23.88 -20.71
C LEU A 85 -22.59 -25.31 -21.26
N PRO A 86 -22.05 -25.54 -22.47
CA PRO A 86 -21.88 -26.87 -23.03
C PRO A 86 -20.85 -27.69 -22.25
N THR A 87 -21.17 -28.94 -21.96
CA THR A 87 -20.29 -29.85 -21.22
C THR A 87 -19.35 -30.61 -22.17
N THR A 88 -18.07 -30.64 -21.83
CA THR A 88 -17.01 -31.26 -22.66
C THR A 88 -17.23 -32.77 -22.83
N SER A 89 -17.67 -33.47 -21.77
CA SER A 89 -17.93 -34.92 -21.81
C SER A 89 -19.04 -35.32 -22.77
N SER A 90 -19.92 -34.36 -23.13
CA SER A 90 -20.97 -34.56 -24.12
C SER A 90 -20.59 -34.07 -25.51
N GLY A 91 -19.34 -33.65 -25.75
CA GLY A 91 -18.97 -32.98 -27.01
C GLY A 91 -19.75 -31.68 -27.26
N GLY A 92 -20.28 -31.05 -26.20
CA GLY A 92 -21.11 -29.85 -26.28
C GLY A 92 -22.62 -30.08 -26.48
N PHE A 93 -23.10 -31.33 -26.62
CA PHE A 93 -24.53 -31.60 -26.82
C PHE A 93 -25.41 -31.37 -25.57
N ARG A 94 -24.86 -31.58 -24.38
CA ARG A 94 -25.54 -31.33 -23.10
C ARG A 94 -24.99 -30.06 -22.47
N THR A 95 -25.88 -29.23 -21.94
CA THR A 95 -25.52 -28.02 -21.19
C THR A 95 -25.78 -28.19 -19.70
N PHE A 96 -25.08 -27.41 -18.89
CA PHE A 96 -25.31 -27.32 -17.44
C PHE A 96 -25.34 -25.87 -16.98
N GLU A 97 -26.08 -25.60 -15.89
CA GLU A 97 -26.28 -24.26 -15.34
C GLU A 97 -25.10 -23.86 -14.43
N VAL A 98 -24.38 -22.81 -14.81
CA VAL A 98 -23.49 -22.04 -13.93
C VAL A 98 -24.30 -20.91 -13.31
N ARG A 99 -24.24 -20.76 -11.98
CA ARG A 99 -25.17 -19.90 -11.21
C ARG A 99 -24.46 -18.96 -10.26
N GLY A 100 -25.05 -17.79 -10.07
CA GLY A 100 -24.61 -16.79 -9.10
C GLY A 100 -23.54 -15.87 -9.66
N THR A 101 -23.53 -14.63 -9.17
CA THR A 101 -22.63 -13.55 -9.59
C THR A 101 -21.17 -14.01 -9.62
N TYR A 102 -20.66 -14.57 -8.53
CA TYR A 102 -19.25 -14.91 -8.40
C TYR A 102 -18.75 -15.91 -9.47
N MET A 103 -19.48 -17.00 -9.73
CA MET A 103 -19.06 -17.96 -10.76
C MET A 103 -19.13 -17.38 -12.18
N LEU A 104 -20.12 -16.52 -12.45
CA LEU A 104 -20.30 -15.86 -13.74
C LEU A 104 -19.22 -14.81 -13.98
N SER A 105 -18.91 -14.03 -12.95
CA SER A 105 -17.77 -13.11 -12.94
C SER A 105 -16.46 -13.85 -13.17
N ASN A 106 -16.21 -14.96 -12.47
CA ASN A 106 -15.02 -15.78 -12.70
C ASN A 106 -14.95 -16.30 -14.14
N LEU A 107 -16.08 -16.69 -14.73
CA LEU A 107 -16.12 -17.10 -16.13
C LEU A 107 -15.72 -15.96 -17.07
N LEU A 108 -16.26 -14.76 -16.86
CA LEU A 108 -15.89 -13.56 -17.62
C LEU A 108 -14.39 -13.27 -17.52
N GLN A 109 -13.83 -13.35 -16.31
CA GLN A 109 -12.39 -13.14 -16.08
C GLN A 109 -11.51 -14.18 -16.77
N GLU A 110 -11.85 -15.48 -16.66
CA GLU A 110 -11.04 -16.55 -17.28
C GLU A 110 -11.13 -16.51 -18.81
N MET A 111 -12.27 -16.08 -19.38
CA MET A 111 -12.40 -15.82 -20.82
C MET A 111 -11.52 -14.65 -21.27
N ALA A 112 -11.50 -13.54 -20.53
CA ALA A 112 -10.62 -12.41 -20.82
C ALA A 112 -9.13 -12.82 -20.79
N LEU A 113 -8.72 -13.57 -19.77
CA LEU A 113 -7.35 -14.09 -19.66
C LEU A 113 -6.97 -15.07 -20.78
N ALA A 114 -7.92 -15.86 -21.27
CA ALA A 114 -7.69 -16.76 -22.41
C ALA A 114 -7.56 -15.98 -23.72
N ARG A 115 -8.36 -14.92 -23.90
CA ARG A 115 -8.30 -14.06 -25.07
C ARG A 115 -6.96 -13.33 -25.20
N ASP A 116 -6.38 -12.86 -24.09
CA ASP A 116 -5.05 -12.21 -24.14
C ASP A 116 -3.96 -13.16 -24.66
N LYS A 117 -4.17 -14.47 -24.51
CA LYS A 117 -3.27 -15.51 -25.03
C LYS A 117 -3.59 -15.90 -26.48
N GLY A 118 -4.49 -15.17 -27.15
CA GLY A 118 -4.91 -15.41 -28.53
C GLY A 118 -5.84 -16.62 -28.69
N MET A 119 -6.50 -17.08 -27.63
CA MET A 119 -7.42 -18.22 -27.69
C MET A 119 -8.82 -17.76 -28.13
N SER A 120 -9.47 -18.52 -29.03
CA SER A 120 -10.89 -18.36 -29.39
C SER A 120 -11.80 -19.39 -28.72
N GLN A 121 -11.23 -20.51 -28.26
CA GLN A 121 -11.92 -21.55 -27.53
C GLN A 121 -11.12 -21.96 -26.29
N MET A 122 -11.81 -22.30 -25.20
CA MET A 122 -11.18 -22.79 -23.98
C MET A 122 -11.97 -23.93 -23.34
N TYR A 123 -11.27 -24.75 -22.56
CA TYR A 123 -11.88 -25.76 -21.69
C TYR A 123 -11.68 -25.36 -20.24
N ILE A 124 -12.76 -25.28 -19.48
CA ILE A 124 -12.72 -24.84 -18.08
C ILE A 124 -13.42 -25.82 -17.16
N ASP A 125 -12.76 -26.16 -16.06
CA ASP A 125 -13.32 -27.00 -15.01
C ASP A 125 -14.22 -26.16 -14.10
N GLU A 126 -15.36 -26.73 -13.66
CA GLU A 126 -16.29 -26.04 -12.76
C GLU A 126 -15.64 -25.64 -11.43
N GLU A 127 -14.62 -26.39 -10.99
CA GLU A 127 -13.81 -26.06 -9.80
C GLU A 127 -13.06 -24.74 -9.95
N ARG A 128 -12.62 -24.40 -11.16
CA ARG A 128 -11.96 -23.11 -11.43
C ARG A 128 -12.93 -21.93 -11.26
N LEU A 129 -14.20 -22.14 -11.60
CA LEU A 129 -15.27 -21.14 -11.45
C LEU A 129 -15.77 -21.03 -10.00
N ARG A 130 -15.73 -22.13 -9.24
CA ARG A 130 -16.11 -22.22 -7.81
C ARG A 130 -14.94 -22.06 -6.84
N GLU A 131 -13.77 -21.68 -7.34
CA GLU A 131 -12.57 -21.54 -6.54
C GLU A 131 -12.86 -20.65 -5.33
N ASN A 132 -12.41 -21.10 -4.15
CA ASN A 132 -12.60 -20.34 -2.91
C ASN A 132 -12.07 -18.91 -3.09
N PRO A 133 -12.84 -17.86 -2.76
CA PRO A 133 -12.43 -16.48 -3.00
C PRO A 133 -11.12 -16.11 -2.29
N VAL A 134 -10.82 -16.75 -1.14
CA VAL A 134 -9.56 -16.55 -0.44
C VAL A 134 -8.38 -17.09 -1.24
N ASP A 135 -8.49 -18.34 -1.68
CA ASP A 135 -7.43 -19.01 -2.45
C ASP A 135 -7.27 -18.35 -3.83
N ARG A 136 -8.38 -17.97 -4.46
CA ARG A 136 -8.40 -17.28 -5.75
C ARG A 136 -7.68 -15.95 -5.68
N LEU A 137 -8.01 -15.08 -4.72
CA LEU A 137 -7.37 -13.78 -4.56
C LEU A 137 -5.88 -13.92 -4.21
N SER A 138 -5.53 -14.77 -3.23
CA SER A 138 -4.11 -15.00 -2.88
C SER A 138 -3.30 -15.55 -4.07
N ARG A 139 -3.89 -16.43 -4.88
CA ARG A 139 -3.25 -16.93 -6.11
C ARG A 139 -3.10 -15.81 -7.14
N MET A 140 -4.15 -15.03 -7.40
CA MET A 140 -4.10 -13.91 -8.35
C MET A 140 -3.04 -12.87 -7.97
N ILE A 141 -2.92 -12.55 -6.68
CA ILE A 141 -1.87 -11.67 -6.18
C ILE A 141 -0.49 -12.22 -6.55
N ARG A 142 -0.22 -13.47 -6.16
CA ARG A 142 1.07 -14.15 -6.35
C ARG A 142 1.46 -14.29 -7.82
N THR A 143 0.52 -14.65 -8.68
CA THR A 143 0.80 -15.07 -10.07
C THR A 143 0.51 -14.02 -11.13
N SER A 144 -0.34 -13.03 -10.84
CA SER A 144 -0.75 -12.01 -11.81
C SER A 144 -0.44 -10.60 -11.30
N PHE A 145 -0.93 -10.24 -10.12
CA PHE A 145 -0.94 -8.83 -9.71
C PHE A 145 0.46 -8.29 -9.47
N TRP A 146 1.32 -9.04 -8.77
CA TRP A 146 2.72 -8.61 -8.64
C TRP A 146 3.40 -8.40 -9.98
N ASN A 147 3.16 -9.29 -10.95
CA ASN A 147 3.71 -9.13 -12.30
C ASN A 147 3.15 -7.89 -13.02
N GLY A 148 1.86 -7.60 -12.84
CA GLY A 148 1.22 -6.40 -13.38
C GLY A 148 1.76 -5.10 -12.79
N LEU A 149 2.24 -5.13 -11.55
CA LEU A 149 2.83 -3.99 -10.85
C LEU A 149 4.34 -3.84 -11.03
N VAL A 150 5.05 -4.82 -11.64
CA VAL A 150 6.48 -4.66 -11.88
C VAL A 150 6.74 -3.62 -12.97
N ARG A 151 7.71 -2.73 -12.73
CA ARG A 151 8.30 -1.83 -13.72
C ARG A 151 9.81 -2.00 -13.74
N CYS A 152 10.44 -1.71 -14.88
CA CYS A 152 11.88 -1.75 -15.07
C CYS A 152 12.29 -0.66 -16.07
N MET A 153 13.30 0.15 -15.76
CA MET A 153 13.76 1.25 -16.63
C MET A 153 14.61 0.76 -17.82
N ASP A 154 14.30 -0.42 -18.36
CA ASP A 154 14.97 -1.00 -19.52
C ASP A 154 14.29 -0.59 -20.85
N GLU A 155 14.86 -1.03 -21.98
CA GLU A 155 14.33 -0.71 -23.32
C GLU A 155 12.88 -1.13 -23.53
N GLN A 156 12.37 -2.13 -22.79
CA GLN A 156 10.99 -2.62 -22.91
C GLN A 156 10.04 -1.83 -22.02
N GLY A 157 10.46 -1.48 -20.81
CA GLY A 157 9.64 -0.80 -19.81
C GLY A 157 9.66 0.72 -19.90
N ILE A 158 10.67 1.32 -20.56
CA ILE A 158 10.86 2.78 -20.55
C ILE A 158 9.67 3.55 -21.12
N GLN A 159 8.96 3.00 -22.09
CA GLN A 159 7.78 3.65 -22.67
C GLN A 159 6.65 3.80 -21.63
N ALA A 160 6.39 2.76 -20.84
CA ALA A 160 5.38 2.80 -19.79
C ALA A 160 5.79 3.74 -18.65
N ILE A 161 7.07 3.70 -18.26
CA ILE A 161 7.61 4.49 -17.15
C ILE A 161 7.64 5.99 -17.46
N CYS A 162 8.02 6.34 -18.68
CA CYS A 162 8.07 7.73 -19.13
C CYS A 162 6.69 8.39 -19.23
N ALA A 163 5.59 7.61 -19.31
CA ALA A 163 4.24 8.15 -19.30
C ALA A 163 3.94 8.81 -17.95
N ASP A 164 3.69 10.12 -17.96
CA ASP A 164 3.29 10.89 -16.79
C ASP A 164 1.92 11.53 -17.04
N PRO A 165 0.82 10.92 -16.56
CA PRO A 165 -0.51 11.50 -16.71
C PRO A 165 -0.69 12.78 -15.88
N LYS A 166 0.24 13.09 -14.96
CA LYS A 166 0.21 14.28 -14.10
C LYS A 166 0.95 15.47 -14.73
N ASN A 167 1.63 15.26 -15.85
CA ASN A 167 2.36 16.32 -16.54
C ASN A 167 1.38 17.19 -17.36
N SER A 168 1.39 18.49 -17.09
CA SER A 168 0.55 19.49 -17.77
C SER A 168 1.01 19.86 -19.19
N ASN A 169 2.21 19.43 -19.61
CA ASN A 169 2.74 19.67 -20.95
C ASN A 169 3.04 18.37 -21.73
N PRO A 170 2.01 17.69 -22.28
CA PRO A 170 2.15 16.42 -22.99
C PRO A 170 2.84 16.55 -24.37
N GLY A 171 3.11 17.77 -24.85
CA GLY A 171 3.72 18.01 -26.17
C GLY A 171 5.25 17.84 -26.22
N ALA A 172 5.92 17.89 -25.07
CA ALA A 172 7.37 17.68 -24.97
C ALA A 172 7.69 16.17 -24.86
N GLY A 173 8.77 15.73 -25.51
CA GLY A 173 9.26 14.35 -25.35
C GLY A 173 9.67 14.08 -23.90
N PRO A 174 9.51 12.83 -23.40
CA PRO A 174 9.74 12.49 -22.00
C PRO A 174 11.19 12.75 -21.59
N ILE A 175 11.40 13.15 -20.34
CA ILE A 175 12.71 13.50 -19.79
C ILE A 175 13.15 12.44 -18.78
N ILE A 176 14.37 11.93 -18.94
CA ILE A 176 15.07 11.10 -17.95
C ILE A 176 16.19 11.94 -17.34
N TYR A 177 16.12 12.12 -16.03
CA TYR A 177 17.14 12.80 -15.24
C TYR A 177 18.11 11.79 -14.64
N VAL A 178 19.40 11.98 -14.90
CA VAL A 178 20.49 11.13 -14.43
C VAL A 178 21.39 11.91 -13.45
N PRO A 179 21.80 11.35 -12.31
CA PRO A 179 22.74 12.01 -11.40
C PRO A 179 24.02 12.46 -12.10
N HIS A 180 24.59 13.59 -11.65
CA HIS A 180 25.80 14.17 -12.24
C HIS A 180 26.95 13.16 -12.41
N GLY A 181 27.21 12.38 -11.34
CA GLY A 181 28.30 11.42 -11.25
C GLY A 181 28.02 10.03 -11.83
N ASP A 182 26.81 9.76 -12.35
CA ASP A 182 26.45 8.44 -12.87
C ASP A 182 26.66 8.36 -14.39
N ALA A 183 27.93 8.28 -14.78
CA ALA A 183 28.31 8.17 -16.19
C ALA A 183 27.75 6.90 -16.89
N PRO A 184 27.75 5.71 -16.25
CA PRO A 184 27.14 4.51 -16.83
C PRO A 184 25.65 4.67 -17.14
N ALA A 185 24.85 5.22 -16.21
CA ALA A 185 23.44 5.47 -16.46
C ALA A 185 23.23 6.47 -17.62
N TYR A 186 24.02 7.55 -17.66
CA TYR A 186 23.91 8.55 -18.72
C TYR A 186 24.23 7.95 -20.09
N GLU A 187 25.27 7.13 -20.20
CA GLU A 187 25.62 6.41 -21.44
C GLU A 187 24.48 5.46 -21.86
N TYR A 188 23.95 4.68 -20.91
CA TYR A 188 22.85 3.75 -21.15
C TYR A 188 21.61 4.46 -21.68
N TYR A 189 21.08 5.44 -20.94
CA TYR A 189 19.83 6.11 -21.33
C TYR A 189 19.99 6.93 -22.61
N THR A 190 21.19 7.49 -22.87
CA THR A 190 21.46 8.17 -24.15
C THR A 190 21.39 7.18 -25.32
N ARG A 191 21.89 5.95 -25.14
CA ARG A 191 21.76 4.88 -26.12
C ARG A 191 20.30 4.48 -26.31
N VAL A 192 19.55 4.25 -25.23
CA VAL A 192 18.11 3.93 -25.28
C VAL A 192 17.33 5.03 -26.02
N ALA A 193 17.60 6.31 -25.73
CA ALA A 193 16.94 7.43 -26.39
C ALA A 193 17.23 7.48 -27.91
N ARG A 194 18.44 7.11 -28.33
CA ARG A 194 18.80 7.00 -29.75
C ARG A 194 18.10 5.84 -30.42
N ASP A 195 18.13 4.66 -29.79
CA ASP A 195 17.61 3.43 -30.35
C ASP A 195 16.06 3.47 -30.40
N LEU A 196 15.42 4.13 -29.42
CA LEU A 196 13.99 4.43 -29.38
C LEU A 196 13.67 5.88 -29.81
N SER A 197 14.31 6.37 -30.86
CA SER A 197 14.17 7.76 -31.36
C SER A 197 12.73 8.22 -31.60
N HIS A 198 11.80 7.30 -31.88
CA HIS A 198 10.37 7.60 -32.03
C HIS A 198 9.70 8.13 -30.75
N LEU A 199 10.24 7.80 -29.58
CA LEU A 199 9.75 8.29 -28.28
C LEU A 199 10.24 9.70 -27.95
N LYS A 200 11.26 10.21 -28.67
CA LYS A 200 11.86 11.55 -28.45
C LYS A 200 12.31 11.77 -27.00
N ILE A 201 12.87 10.74 -26.37
CA ILE A 201 13.39 10.80 -25.00
C ILE A 201 14.53 11.83 -24.92
N GLN A 202 14.47 12.70 -23.93
CA GLN A 202 15.51 13.64 -23.56
C GLN A 202 16.25 13.11 -22.32
N VAL A 203 17.58 13.02 -22.38
CA VAL A 203 18.39 12.58 -21.25
C VAL A 203 19.17 13.76 -20.70
N THR A 204 18.93 14.11 -19.45
CA THR A 204 19.48 15.32 -18.81
C THR A 204 20.27 14.93 -17.57
N LYS A 205 21.49 15.45 -17.44
CA LYS A 205 22.25 15.33 -16.18
C LYS A 205 21.72 16.33 -15.16
N LEU A 206 21.50 15.85 -13.94
CA LEU A 206 21.28 16.71 -12.78
C LEU A 206 22.57 17.46 -12.43
N PRO A 207 22.46 18.62 -11.77
CA PRO A 207 23.61 19.28 -11.16
C PRO A 207 24.21 18.41 -10.04
N GLU A 208 25.44 18.71 -9.65
CA GLU A 208 26.09 18.06 -8.51
C GLU A 208 25.36 18.38 -7.19
N ASP A 209 24.93 19.63 -7.03
CA ASP A 209 24.09 20.09 -5.91
C ASP A 209 22.65 20.34 -6.38
N ILE A 210 21.70 19.56 -5.86
CA ILE A 210 20.28 19.62 -6.20
C ILE A 210 19.57 20.54 -5.19
N SER A 211 19.67 21.85 -5.42
CA SER A 211 19.00 22.84 -4.57
C SER A 211 17.47 22.89 -4.81
N PRO A 212 16.66 23.31 -3.82
CA PRO A 212 15.23 23.51 -4.02
C PRO A 212 14.88 24.49 -5.14
N ARG A 213 15.72 25.52 -5.35
CA ARG A 213 15.58 26.47 -6.47
C ARG A 213 15.78 25.79 -7.82
N TYR A 214 16.73 24.87 -7.93
CA TYR A 214 16.90 24.08 -9.15
C TYR A 214 15.65 23.24 -9.43
N VAL A 215 15.10 22.57 -8.41
CA VAL A 215 13.89 21.77 -8.54
C VAL A 215 12.71 22.63 -9.01
N ASN A 216 12.51 23.81 -8.40
CA ASN A 216 11.49 24.77 -8.86
C ASN A 216 11.70 25.19 -10.33
N SER A 217 12.96 25.40 -10.75
CA SER A 217 13.30 25.83 -12.12
C SER A 217 13.03 24.79 -13.21
N ILE A 218 12.75 23.54 -12.84
CA ILE A 218 12.44 22.44 -13.77
C ILE A 218 10.99 21.94 -13.63
N ASN A 219 10.12 22.68 -12.94
CA ASN A 219 8.70 22.32 -12.79
C ASN A 219 7.97 22.22 -14.15
N ASP A 220 8.38 23.01 -15.16
CA ASP A 220 7.87 22.96 -16.54
C ASP A 220 8.50 21.83 -17.38
N LYS A 221 9.47 21.11 -16.81
CA LYS A 221 10.27 20.04 -17.42
C LYS A 221 10.25 18.79 -16.54
N ALA A 222 9.05 18.37 -16.16
CA ALA A 222 8.85 17.15 -15.40
C ALA A 222 9.49 15.93 -16.07
N GLY A 223 10.20 15.11 -15.29
CA GLY A 223 10.89 13.93 -15.80
C GLY A 223 11.06 12.85 -14.74
N ILE A 224 11.31 11.61 -15.19
CA ILE A 224 11.61 10.46 -14.34
C ILE A 224 13.10 10.47 -13.95
N LEU A 225 13.41 10.09 -12.72
CA LEU A 225 14.77 9.96 -12.21
C LEU A 225 15.25 8.52 -12.40
N SER A 226 16.51 8.34 -12.81
CA SER A 226 17.12 7.02 -12.87
C SER A 226 17.17 6.34 -11.51
N LEU A 227 17.16 5.00 -11.51
CA LEU A 227 17.30 4.18 -10.32
C LEU A 227 18.50 3.26 -10.44
N ALA A 228 18.69 2.37 -9.46
CA ALA A 228 19.82 1.45 -9.44
C ALA A 228 19.82 0.49 -10.63
N ALA A 229 21.00 0.01 -10.97
CA ALA A 229 21.22 -0.99 -12.01
C ALA A 229 22.40 -1.88 -11.64
N ASP A 230 22.37 -3.13 -12.11
CA ASP A 230 23.56 -3.96 -12.16
C ASP A 230 24.45 -3.47 -13.31
N VAL A 231 25.65 -3.01 -12.96
CA VAL A 231 26.61 -2.43 -13.90
C VAL A 231 27.83 -3.33 -14.02
N SER A 232 28.14 -3.77 -15.24
CA SER A 232 29.33 -4.54 -15.56
C SER A 232 29.86 -4.19 -16.95
N TYR A 233 30.99 -4.78 -17.34
CA TYR A 233 31.57 -4.60 -18.67
C TYR A 233 31.83 -5.97 -19.30
N ASP A 234 31.47 -6.12 -20.58
CA ASP A 234 31.72 -7.35 -21.32
C ASP A 234 33.23 -7.54 -21.62
N ALA A 235 33.58 -8.69 -22.22
CA ALA A 235 34.97 -9.01 -22.57
C ALA A 235 35.62 -8.02 -23.57
N ASN A 236 34.83 -7.18 -24.25
CA ASN A 236 35.30 -6.15 -25.17
C ASN A 236 35.28 -4.74 -24.52
N GLY A 237 35.01 -4.65 -23.21
CA GLY A 237 34.92 -3.39 -22.48
C GLY A 237 33.63 -2.60 -22.74
N ARG A 238 32.58 -3.22 -23.30
CA ARG A 238 31.29 -2.55 -23.51
C ARG A 238 30.45 -2.59 -22.24
N LEU A 239 29.82 -1.45 -21.94
CA LEU A 239 28.92 -1.31 -20.81
C LEU A 239 27.71 -2.26 -20.91
N VAL A 240 27.57 -3.12 -19.90
CA VAL A 240 26.37 -3.90 -19.63
C VAL A 240 25.68 -3.24 -18.44
N TYR A 241 24.52 -2.65 -18.70
CA TYR A 241 23.73 -1.91 -17.71
C TYR A 241 22.34 -2.54 -17.65
N GLN A 242 21.98 -3.06 -16.48
CA GLN A 242 20.72 -3.78 -16.25
C GLN A 242 19.95 -3.07 -15.14
N PRO A 243 19.00 -2.18 -15.49
CA PRO A 243 18.16 -1.50 -14.50
C PRO A 243 17.46 -2.50 -13.57
N LEU A 244 17.38 -2.17 -12.28
CA LEU A 244 16.72 -3.05 -11.31
C LEU A 244 15.19 -2.87 -11.38
N PRO A 245 14.41 -3.96 -11.49
CA PRO A 245 12.96 -3.88 -11.47
C PRO A 245 12.45 -3.55 -10.06
N PHE A 246 11.31 -2.86 -10.00
CA PHE A 246 10.62 -2.45 -8.78
C PHE A 246 9.10 -2.64 -8.93
N VAL A 247 8.37 -2.52 -7.81
CA VAL A 247 6.90 -2.57 -7.77
C VAL A 247 6.36 -1.14 -7.63
N VAL A 248 5.27 -0.87 -8.33
CA VAL A 248 4.51 0.39 -8.22
C VAL A 248 3.21 0.16 -7.44
N PRO A 249 2.60 1.21 -6.85
CA PRO A 249 1.34 1.06 -6.14
C PRO A 249 0.18 0.57 -7.02
N GLY A 250 0.12 0.98 -8.29
CA GLY A 250 -0.88 0.51 -9.27
C GLY A 250 -1.74 1.62 -9.88
N GLY A 251 -2.51 1.31 -10.91
CA GLY A 251 -3.31 2.27 -11.67
C GLY A 251 -2.46 3.29 -12.41
N ARG A 252 -2.55 4.56 -12.02
CA ARG A 252 -1.89 5.68 -12.72
C ARG A 252 -0.40 5.87 -12.36
N PHE A 253 0.10 5.11 -11.39
CA PHE A 253 1.44 5.29 -10.82
C PHE A 253 2.47 4.43 -11.56
N ASN A 254 3.55 5.04 -12.05
CA ASN A 254 4.64 4.37 -12.76
C ASN A 254 6.01 4.55 -12.08
N GLU A 255 6.00 5.14 -10.89
CA GLU A 255 7.18 5.44 -10.08
C GLU A 255 7.31 4.46 -8.91
N GLN A 256 8.53 4.25 -8.40
CA GLN A 256 8.73 3.64 -7.08
C GLN A 256 8.36 4.69 -6.03
N TYR A 257 7.48 4.35 -5.09
CA TYR A 257 7.07 5.22 -3.98
C TYR A 257 7.80 4.83 -2.70
N GLY A 258 8.09 5.79 -1.83
CA GLY A 258 8.86 5.58 -0.59
C GLY A 258 8.24 4.53 0.36
N TRP A 259 7.13 4.86 1.01
CA TRP A 259 6.57 3.99 2.06
C TRP A 259 5.74 2.82 1.52
N ASP A 260 5.12 2.94 0.34
CA ASP A 260 4.37 1.85 -0.31
C ASP A 260 5.27 0.63 -0.52
N SER A 261 6.51 0.85 -0.99
CA SER A 261 7.46 -0.23 -1.26
C SER A 261 7.84 -1.04 -0.03
N TYR A 262 7.75 -0.49 1.19
CA TYR A 262 7.91 -1.29 2.41
C TYR A 262 6.80 -2.33 2.52
N PHE A 263 5.54 -1.91 2.40
CA PHE A 263 4.40 -2.82 2.49
C PHE A 263 4.39 -3.82 1.33
N GLU A 264 4.67 -3.37 0.11
CA GLU A 264 4.83 -4.24 -1.05
C GLU A 264 5.91 -5.28 -0.82
N ALA A 265 7.08 -4.89 -0.29
CA ALA A 265 8.14 -5.83 0.07
C ALA A 265 7.65 -6.89 1.06
N LEU A 266 6.90 -6.55 2.11
CA LEU A 266 6.32 -7.55 3.01
C LEU A 266 5.45 -8.57 2.25
N GLY A 267 4.61 -8.11 1.32
CA GLY A 267 3.79 -8.98 0.48
C GLY A 267 4.61 -9.85 -0.48
N LEU A 268 5.63 -9.29 -1.12
CA LEU A 268 6.56 -9.99 -2.00
C LEU A 268 7.34 -11.08 -1.25
N LEU A 269 7.77 -10.80 -0.01
CA LEU A 269 8.47 -11.77 0.83
C LEU A 269 7.56 -12.95 1.21
N VAL A 270 6.30 -12.70 1.57
CA VAL A 270 5.31 -13.78 1.80
C VAL A 270 5.12 -14.66 0.56
N ASP A 271 5.22 -14.07 -0.63
CA ASP A 271 5.07 -14.76 -1.91
C ASP A 271 6.38 -15.30 -2.51
N GLY A 272 7.51 -15.22 -1.78
CA GLY A 272 8.80 -15.79 -2.19
C GLY A 272 9.58 -14.97 -3.23
N ARG A 273 9.21 -13.70 -3.45
CA ARG A 273 9.83 -12.79 -4.44
C ARG A 273 10.97 -11.96 -3.84
N HIS A 274 11.92 -12.63 -3.19
CA HIS A 274 12.94 -11.97 -2.36
C HIS A 274 13.84 -11.02 -3.16
N GLN A 275 14.25 -11.42 -4.37
CA GLN A 275 15.10 -10.57 -5.22
C GLN A 275 14.41 -9.26 -5.60
N LEU A 276 13.10 -9.28 -5.88
CA LEU A 276 12.37 -8.07 -6.23
C LEU A 276 12.26 -7.11 -5.04
N ALA A 277 12.06 -7.65 -3.83
CA ALA A 277 12.11 -6.85 -2.60
C ALA A 277 13.50 -6.24 -2.35
N LYS A 278 14.57 -7.02 -2.57
CA LYS A 278 15.96 -6.54 -2.50
C LYS A 278 16.23 -5.41 -3.50
N ASN A 279 15.76 -5.54 -4.73
CA ASN A 279 15.94 -4.51 -5.76
C ASN A 279 15.33 -3.16 -5.36
N MET A 280 14.17 -3.15 -4.70
CA MET A 280 13.56 -1.91 -4.21
C MET A 280 14.38 -1.26 -3.09
N VAL A 281 15.00 -2.05 -2.20
CA VAL A 281 15.98 -1.55 -1.22
C VAL A 281 17.20 -0.96 -1.93
N ASP A 282 17.73 -1.64 -2.95
CA ASP A 282 18.88 -1.14 -3.72
C ASP A 282 18.55 0.19 -4.43
N ASN A 283 17.31 0.35 -4.90
CA ASN A 283 16.81 1.62 -5.44
C ASN A 283 16.77 2.71 -4.35
N PHE A 284 16.33 2.42 -3.12
CA PHE A 284 16.40 3.40 -2.02
C PHE A 284 17.82 3.77 -1.63
N VAL A 285 18.74 2.81 -1.61
CA VAL A 285 20.18 3.09 -1.41
C VAL A 285 20.71 4.00 -2.51
N TYR A 286 20.30 3.79 -3.76
CA TYR A 286 20.63 4.67 -4.88
C TYR A 286 20.05 6.07 -4.70
N GLU A 287 18.78 6.19 -4.31
CA GLU A 287 18.13 7.48 -4.07
C GLU A 287 18.81 8.27 -2.95
N ILE A 288 19.15 7.62 -1.83
CA ILE A 288 19.88 8.28 -0.73
C ILE A 288 21.25 8.76 -1.23
N LYS A 289 21.98 7.92 -1.96
CA LYS A 289 23.31 8.24 -2.47
C LYS A 289 23.30 9.40 -3.46
N HIS A 290 22.31 9.47 -4.34
CA HIS A 290 22.31 10.39 -5.48
C HIS A 290 21.37 11.58 -5.33
N TYR A 291 20.34 11.47 -4.49
CA TYR A 291 19.30 12.49 -4.26
C TYR A 291 19.21 12.90 -2.77
N GLY A 292 20.01 12.28 -1.91
CA GLY A 292 20.18 12.64 -0.50
C GLY A 292 19.08 12.14 0.43
N LYS A 293 18.06 11.45 -0.08
CA LYS A 293 16.93 10.90 0.70
C LYS A 293 16.16 9.87 -0.12
N ILE A 294 15.38 9.02 0.54
CA ILE A 294 14.29 8.31 -0.14
C ILE A 294 13.28 9.35 -0.61
N LEU A 295 12.92 9.30 -1.88
CA LEU A 295 11.98 10.23 -2.47
C LEU A 295 10.54 9.80 -2.21
N ASN A 296 9.61 10.74 -2.28
CA ASN A 296 8.18 10.40 -2.32
C ASN A 296 7.90 9.46 -3.51
N ALA A 297 8.40 9.84 -4.69
CA ALA A 297 8.57 8.93 -5.81
C ALA A 297 9.70 9.42 -6.72
N ASN A 298 10.21 8.59 -7.63
CA ASN A 298 11.38 8.92 -8.47
C ASN A 298 11.07 9.85 -9.66
N ARG A 299 10.47 11.03 -9.42
CA ARG A 299 10.26 12.12 -10.40
C ARG A 299 10.93 13.42 -9.95
N SER A 300 11.26 14.28 -10.91
CA SER A 300 11.96 15.55 -10.64
C SER A 300 11.28 16.44 -9.61
N TYR A 301 9.95 16.57 -9.66
CA TYR A 301 9.16 17.38 -8.71
C TYR A 301 9.11 16.80 -7.29
N TYR A 302 9.59 15.57 -7.07
CA TYR A 302 9.72 14.96 -5.74
C TYR A 302 11.12 15.09 -5.13
N LEU A 303 12.12 15.67 -5.82
CA LEU A 303 13.52 15.78 -5.32
C LEU A 303 13.66 16.50 -3.96
N THR A 304 12.68 17.33 -3.59
CA THR A 304 12.63 18.08 -2.32
C THR A 304 11.76 17.42 -1.24
N ARG A 305 11.14 16.26 -1.52
CA ARG A 305 10.12 15.63 -0.68
C ARG A 305 10.38 14.14 -0.49
N SER A 306 10.33 13.69 0.76
CA SER A 306 10.45 12.27 1.14
C SER A 306 9.09 11.62 1.38
N GLN A 307 9.08 10.50 2.10
CA GLN A 307 7.92 9.79 2.65
C GLN A 307 8.29 9.12 3.99
N PRO A 308 7.33 8.55 4.76
CA PRO A 308 7.61 7.93 6.05
C PRO A 308 8.74 6.87 5.98
N PRO A 309 9.78 6.94 6.84
CA PRO A 309 10.99 6.14 6.69
C PRO A 309 10.85 4.72 7.27
N PHE A 310 11.00 3.70 6.41
CA PHE A 310 10.91 2.27 6.77
C PHE A 310 12.17 1.45 6.41
N LEU A 311 13.24 2.10 5.95
CA LEU A 311 14.36 1.41 5.31
C LEU A 311 15.04 0.39 6.23
N THR A 312 15.24 0.67 7.52
CA THR A 312 15.93 -0.27 8.43
C THR A 312 15.17 -1.57 8.60
N ASP A 313 13.86 -1.52 8.83
CA ASP A 313 13.03 -2.72 8.93
C ASP A 313 12.95 -3.44 7.57
N MET A 314 12.81 -2.69 6.47
CA MET A 314 12.81 -3.27 5.11
C MET A 314 14.10 -4.06 4.81
N ILE A 315 15.27 -3.49 5.15
CA ILE A 315 16.57 -4.15 4.99
C ILE A 315 16.59 -5.45 5.80
N LEU A 316 16.21 -5.41 7.07
CA LEU A 316 16.21 -6.58 7.95
C LEU A 316 15.29 -7.67 7.43
N LYS A 317 14.06 -7.32 7.02
CA LYS A 317 13.09 -8.30 6.47
C LYS A 317 13.58 -8.95 5.19
N VAL A 318 14.22 -8.19 4.31
CA VAL A 318 14.80 -8.74 3.09
C VAL A 318 16.01 -9.61 3.43
N TYR A 319 16.93 -9.14 4.28
CA TYR A 319 18.12 -9.89 4.70
C TYR A 319 17.75 -11.27 5.28
N GLU A 320 16.78 -11.30 6.19
CA GLU A 320 16.27 -12.52 6.82
C GLU A 320 15.69 -13.52 5.81
N ALA A 321 15.16 -13.03 4.69
CA ALA A 321 14.54 -13.85 3.65
C ALA A 321 15.50 -14.24 2.51
N LEU A 322 16.65 -13.58 2.39
CA LEU A 322 17.60 -13.89 1.32
C LEU A 322 18.14 -15.32 1.48
N PRO A 323 18.14 -16.13 0.40
CA PRO A 323 18.72 -17.45 0.46
C PRO A 323 20.23 -17.35 0.71
N ALA A 324 20.75 -18.19 1.60
CA ALA A 324 22.18 -18.36 1.85
C ALA A 324 22.50 -19.85 1.81
N ALA A 325 22.91 -20.35 0.63
CA ALA A 325 23.22 -21.76 0.42
C ALA A 325 24.69 -22.10 0.72
N SER A 326 25.53 -21.08 0.86
CA SER A 326 26.96 -21.19 1.15
C SER A 326 27.45 -20.02 2.00
N GLU A 327 28.60 -20.18 2.66
CA GLU A 327 29.28 -19.09 3.40
C GLU A 327 29.55 -17.87 2.51
N ALA A 328 29.80 -18.08 1.22
CA ALA A 328 29.99 -17.00 0.26
C ALA A 328 28.69 -16.21 0.02
N ASP A 329 27.53 -16.87 0.01
CA ASP A 329 26.24 -16.20 -0.11
C ASP A 329 25.93 -15.39 1.16
N GLU A 330 26.19 -15.97 2.33
CA GLU A 330 26.02 -15.30 3.62
C GLU A 330 26.90 -14.05 3.73
N ALA A 331 28.17 -14.14 3.33
CA ALA A 331 29.08 -13.00 3.29
C ALA A 331 28.61 -11.90 2.32
N ARG A 332 28.07 -12.27 1.14
CA ARG A 332 27.52 -11.29 0.18
C ARG A 332 26.26 -10.61 0.74
N ASN A 333 25.36 -11.37 1.36
CA ASN A 333 24.16 -10.82 1.98
C ASN A 333 24.53 -9.88 3.13
N LEU A 334 25.55 -10.23 3.93
CA LEU A 334 26.02 -9.40 5.03
C LEU A 334 26.63 -8.08 4.55
N GLU A 335 27.44 -8.10 3.49
CA GLU A 335 27.99 -6.86 2.90
C GLU A 335 26.90 -6.00 2.26
N TRP A 336 25.89 -6.62 1.64
CA TRP A 336 24.72 -5.90 1.15
C TRP A 336 23.95 -5.22 2.28
N MET A 337 23.71 -5.92 3.40
CA MET A 337 23.09 -5.34 4.60
C MET A 337 23.93 -4.18 5.15
N ARG A 338 25.26 -4.34 5.23
CA ARG A 338 26.18 -3.28 5.66
C ARG A 338 26.05 -2.02 4.82
N THR A 339 26.05 -2.18 3.49
CA THR A 339 25.91 -1.07 2.54
C THR A 339 24.55 -0.39 2.66
N SER A 340 23.49 -1.17 2.87
CA SER A 340 22.14 -0.64 2.99
C SER A 340 21.93 0.12 4.31
N PHE A 341 22.49 -0.37 5.42
CA PHE A 341 22.46 0.33 6.71
C PHE A 341 23.30 1.60 6.70
N ASP A 342 24.40 1.64 5.95
CA ASP A 342 25.17 2.88 5.74
C ASP A 342 24.29 3.98 5.11
N ALA A 343 23.48 3.63 4.11
CA ALA A 343 22.51 4.55 3.51
C ALA A 343 21.41 4.96 4.52
N ALA A 344 20.86 4.03 5.29
CA ALA A 344 19.85 4.34 6.31
C ALA A 344 20.40 5.28 7.41
N ILE A 345 21.65 5.10 7.82
CA ILE A 345 22.35 5.98 8.76
C ILE A 345 22.54 7.38 8.15
N ALA A 346 22.92 7.46 6.87
CA ALA A 346 23.03 8.73 6.16
C ALA A 346 21.67 9.45 6.11
N GLU A 347 20.60 8.76 5.74
CA GLU A 347 19.23 9.31 5.72
C GLU A 347 18.82 9.81 7.11
N TYR A 348 19.05 9.03 8.17
CA TYR A 348 18.73 9.44 9.53
C TYR A 348 19.38 10.77 9.91
N PHE A 349 20.69 10.93 9.68
CA PHE A 349 21.41 12.13 10.06
C PHE A 349 21.16 13.33 9.14
N ASP A 350 21.13 13.10 7.82
CA ASP A 350 21.14 14.18 6.85
C ASP A 350 19.73 14.67 6.51
N VAL A 351 18.68 13.87 6.79
CA VAL A 351 17.28 14.19 6.45
C VAL A 351 16.42 14.41 7.69
N TRP A 352 16.36 13.41 8.58
CA TRP A 352 15.37 13.37 9.66
C TRP A 352 15.85 14.03 10.95
N MET A 353 17.15 13.92 11.24
CA MET A 353 17.82 14.57 12.36
C MET A 353 18.58 15.83 11.96
N SER A 354 18.16 16.46 10.87
CA SER A 354 18.67 17.74 10.38
C SER A 354 17.56 18.78 10.31
N ALA A 355 17.95 20.05 10.39
CA ALA A 355 17.03 21.15 10.11
C ALA A 355 16.64 21.12 8.61
N PRO A 356 15.40 21.46 8.25
CA PRO A 356 14.33 22.00 9.10
C PRO A 356 13.42 20.96 9.77
N ARG A 357 13.67 19.65 9.61
CA ARG A 357 12.78 18.60 10.17
C ARG A 357 12.96 18.43 11.69
N LEU A 358 14.18 18.49 12.18
CA LEU A 358 14.49 18.34 13.60
C LEU A 358 14.06 19.59 14.38
N ASP A 359 13.16 19.43 15.34
CA ASP A 359 12.94 20.44 16.38
C ASP A 359 13.92 20.23 17.54
N SER A 360 14.80 21.21 17.73
CA SER A 360 15.84 21.15 18.75
C SER A 360 15.32 21.25 20.19
N ALA A 361 14.12 21.82 20.40
CA ALA A 361 13.57 22.01 21.74
C ALA A 361 12.99 20.70 22.32
N THR A 362 12.30 19.93 21.49
CA THR A 362 11.73 18.63 21.86
C THR A 362 12.69 17.46 21.59
N GLY A 363 13.62 17.62 20.64
CA GLY A 363 14.45 16.54 20.11
C GLY A 363 13.68 15.59 19.18
N LEU A 364 12.45 15.94 18.80
CA LEU A 364 11.60 15.20 17.88
C LEU A 364 11.67 15.81 16.47
N SER A 365 11.26 15.04 15.48
CA SER A 365 11.24 15.48 14.09
C SER A 365 9.81 15.71 13.59
N CYS A 366 9.66 16.68 12.68
CA CYS A 366 8.45 17.00 11.95
C CYS A 366 8.64 16.64 10.46
N TYR A 367 7.55 16.35 9.76
CA TYR A 367 7.56 16.34 8.30
C TYR A 367 7.73 17.76 7.80
N TYR A 368 8.81 18.05 7.08
CA TYR A 368 9.09 19.39 6.58
C TYR A 368 9.90 19.30 5.28
N THR A 369 9.33 19.82 4.19
CA THR A 369 9.98 19.80 2.87
C THR A 369 10.68 21.12 2.58
N THR A 370 11.77 21.06 1.81
CA THR A 370 12.52 22.25 1.39
C THR A 370 12.04 22.85 0.07
N GLY A 371 11.02 22.26 -0.57
CA GLY A 371 10.48 22.71 -1.84
C GLY A 371 9.99 24.15 -1.82
N ILE A 372 9.98 24.79 -2.99
CA ILE A 372 9.58 26.20 -3.18
C ILE A 372 8.34 26.23 -4.07
N GLY A 373 7.40 27.11 -3.75
CA GLY A 373 6.22 27.37 -4.56
C GLY A 373 5.17 26.25 -4.56
N MET A 374 4.28 26.31 -5.54
CA MET A 374 3.14 25.41 -5.68
C MET A 374 3.59 24.04 -6.25
N PRO A 375 3.13 22.91 -5.69
CA PRO A 375 3.42 21.59 -6.24
C PRO A 375 2.87 21.41 -7.67
N PRO A 376 3.72 21.13 -8.67
CA PRO A 376 3.31 21.09 -10.09
C PRO A 376 2.52 19.84 -10.47
N GLU A 377 2.54 18.79 -9.66
CA GLU A 377 1.92 17.49 -9.94
C GLU A 377 0.41 17.42 -9.63
N THR A 378 -0.14 18.52 -9.11
CA THR A 378 -1.57 18.64 -8.80
C THR A 378 -2.38 19.01 -10.03
N GLU A 379 -3.70 18.77 -9.97
CA GLU A 379 -4.59 19.25 -11.03
C GLU A 379 -4.49 20.77 -11.16
N SER A 380 -4.57 21.30 -12.39
CA SER A 380 -4.33 22.73 -12.66
C SER A 380 -5.23 23.68 -11.87
N THR A 381 -6.43 23.22 -11.50
CA THR A 381 -7.42 23.98 -10.74
C THR A 381 -7.38 23.71 -9.23
N HIS A 382 -6.54 22.78 -8.76
CA HIS A 382 -6.55 22.28 -7.38
C HIS A 382 -6.41 23.41 -6.36
N PHE A 383 -5.49 24.35 -6.60
CA PHE A 383 -5.22 25.46 -5.69
C PHE A 383 -5.96 26.76 -6.01
N ASN A 384 -6.85 26.80 -7.02
CA ASN A 384 -7.51 28.04 -7.45
C ASN A 384 -8.21 28.75 -6.28
N HIS A 385 -9.02 28.01 -5.53
CA HIS A 385 -9.75 28.54 -4.38
C HIS A 385 -8.84 29.08 -3.25
N ILE A 386 -7.60 28.60 -3.15
CA ILE A 386 -6.60 29.12 -2.22
C ILE A 386 -5.95 30.39 -2.76
N ILE A 387 -5.70 30.47 -4.07
CA ILE A 387 -5.02 31.59 -4.73
C ILE A 387 -5.96 32.77 -5.00
N GLU A 388 -7.24 32.53 -5.27
CA GLU A 388 -8.25 33.54 -5.61
C GLU A 388 -8.26 34.75 -4.67
N PRO A 389 -8.27 34.60 -3.33
CA PRO A 389 -8.21 35.73 -2.41
C PRO A 389 -6.94 36.58 -2.59
N PHE A 390 -5.79 35.95 -2.84
CA PHE A 390 -4.50 36.63 -3.01
C PHE A 390 -4.45 37.37 -4.35
N ALA A 391 -4.92 36.74 -5.43
CA ALA A 391 -5.04 37.36 -6.74
C ALA A 391 -5.97 38.58 -6.72
N ALA A 392 -7.12 38.46 -6.04
CA ALA A 392 -8.07 39.54 -5.86
C ALA A 392 -7.49 40.75 -5.10
N ARG A 393 -6.59 40.54 -4.11
CA ARG A 393 -5.90 41.64 -3.40
C ARG A 393 -5.01 42.48 -4.33
N LEU A 394 -4.43 41.85 -5.36
CA LEU A 394 -3.58 42.50 -6.35
C LEU A 394 -4.34 42.98 -7.60
N GLY A 395 -5.63 42.60 -7.72
CA GLY A 395 -6.45 42.95 -8.88
C GLY A 395 -6.03 42.27 -10.18
N ILE A 396 -5.40 41.10 -10.09
CA ILE A 396 -4.93 40.29 -11.23
C ILE A 396 -5.69 38.96 -11.32
N ASP A 397 -5.59 38.29 -12.46
CA ASP A 397 -6.16 36.95 -12.66
C ASP A 397 -5.40 35.86 -11.87
N VAL A 398 -6.08 34.74 -11.60
CA VAL A 398 -5.49 33.60 -10.86
C VAL A 398 -4.29 33.00 -11.60
N GLU A 399 -4.35 32.87 -12.93
CA GLU A 399 -3.23 32.31 -13.71
C GLU A 399 -2.05 33.28 -13.75
N GLU A 400 -2.30 34.58 -13.88
CA GLU A 400 -1.26 35.60 -13.78
C GLU A 400 -0.60 35.58 -12.39
N TYR A 401 -1.39 35.44 -11.31
CA TYR A 401 -0.84 35.31 -9.96
C TYR A 401 0.05 34.07 -9.83
N LYS A 402 -0.41 32.91 -10.33
CA LYS A 402 0.38 31.66 -10.29
C LYS A 402 1.71 31.82 -11.01
N GLU A 403 1.76 32.44 -12.18
CA GLU A 403 2.99 32.68 -12.93
C GLU A 403 3.96 33.62 -12.18
N LEU A 404 3.44 34.71 -11.61
CA LEU A 404 4.23 35.67 -10.84
C LEU A 404 4.75 35.07 -9.53
N TYR A 405 3.95 34.22 -8.88
CA TYR A 405 4.34 33.48 -7.67
C TYR A 405 5.39 32.41 -7.99
N ALA A 406 5.18 31.59 -9.02
CA ALA A 406 6.12 30.55 -9.45
C ALA A 406 7.48 31.13 -9.89
N SER A 407 7.49 32.35 -10.45
CA SER A 407 8.70 33.08 -10.83
C SER A 407 9.32 33.92 -9.70
N GLU A 408 8.84 33.77 -8.45
CA GLU A 408 9.31 34.49 -7.25
C GLU A 408 9.24 36.04 -7.39
N LYS A 409 8.39 36.56 -8.29
CA LYS A 409 8.15 38.01 -8.46
C LYS A 409 7.17 38.56 -7.43
N ILE A 410 6.29 37.70 -6.91
CA ILE A 410 5.44 37.98 -5.75
C ILE A 410 6.00 37.18 -4.57
N ASN A 411 6.12 37.84 -3.43
CA ASN A 411 6.48 37.22 -2.16
C ASN A 411 5.26 37.31 -1.23
N GLU A 412 4.73 36.16 -0.83
CA GLU A 412 3.51 36.06 -0.02
C GLU A 412 3.73 35.03 1.11
N PRO A 413 4.23 35.46 2.28
CA PRO A 413 4.62 34.55 3.36
C PRO A 413 3.49 33.65 3.87
N GLU A 414 2.24 34.14 3.88
CA GLU A 414 1.07 33.36 4.28
C GLU A 414 0.83 32.18 3.32
N LEU A 415 1.03 32.42 2.02
CA LEU A 415 0.89 31.39 0.99
C LEU A 415 2.09 30.43 0.98
N ASP A 416 3.28 30.92 1.27
CA ASP A 416 4.48 30.08 1.44
C ASP A 416 4.30 29.10 2.59
N GLU A 417 3.80 29.56 3.74
CA GLU A 417 3.48 28.72 4.90
C GLU A 417 2.42 27.66 4.55
N PHE A 418 1.37 28.06 3.83
CA PHE A 418 0.37 27.11 3.34
C PHE A 418 1.00 25.99 2.50
N PHE A 419 1.87 26.32 1.54
CA PHE A 419 2.49 25.30 0.69
C PHE A 419 3.57 24.48 1.42
N VAL A 420 4.21 25.03 2.46
CA VAL A 420 5.06 24.24 3.37
C VAL A 420 4.22 23.16 4.05
N HIS A 421 3.05 23.50 4.58
CA HIS A 421 2.15 22.53 5.18
C HIS A 421 1.58 21.52 4.17
N ASP A 422 1.16 21.95 2.97
CA ASP A 422 0.69 21.04 1.92
C ASP A 422 1.76 20.00 1.55
N ARG A 423 2.99 20.45 1.30
CA ARG A 423 4.09 19.52 0.97
C ARG A 423 4.45 18.61 2.15
N ALA A 424 4.36 19.08 3.39
CA ALA A 424 4.55 18.25 4.57
C ALA A 424 3.45 17.19 4.73
N VAL A 425 2.19 17.52 4.42
CA VAL A 425 1.08 16.55 4.38
C VAL A 425 1.41 15.43 3.37
N ARG A 426 1.91 15.77 2.18
CA ARG A 426 2.36 14.78 1.18
C ARG A 426 3.58 13.97 1.62
N GLU A 427 4.52 14.57 2.35
CA GLU A 427 5.68 13.86 2.93
C GLU A 427 5.26 12.89 4.05
N SER A 428 4.15 13.15 4.74
CA SER A 428 3.60 12.24 5.74
C SER A 428 2.92 11.00 5.16
N GLY A 429 2.63 10.99 3.85
CA GLY A 429 1.83 9.97 3.16
C GLY A 429 0.32 10.03 3.45
N HIS A 430 -0.13 10.96 4.30
CA HIS A 430 -1.55 11.11 4.67
C HIS A 430 -2.21 12.31 3.98
N ASP A 431 -1.96 12.49 2.68
CA ASP A 431 -2.57 13.51 1.84
C ASP A 431 -3.97 13.08 1.34
N THR A 432 -5.09 13.62 1.83
CA THR A 432 -5.21 14.59 2.94
C THR A 432 -5.99 14.05 4.15
N SER A 433 -5.74 14.65 5.31
CA SER A 433 -6.42 14.41 6.59
C SER A 433 -6.51 15.71 7.39
N TYR A 434 -7.65 15.94 8.04
CA TYR A 434 -7.84 17.06 8.97
C TYR A 434 -6.92 17.02 10.19
N ARG A 435 -6.26 15.88 10.46
CA ARG A 435 -5.17 15.79 11.41
C ARG A 435 -4.04 16.77 11.06
N LEU A 436 -3.74 16.95 9.77
CA LEU A 436 -2.50 17.55 9.29
C LEU A 436 -2.69 18.84 8.47
N GLU A 437 -3.86 19.07 7.89
CA GLU A 437 -4.10 20.24 7.02
C GLU A 437 -3.71 21.56 7.70
N ARG A 438 -2.94 22.40 6.98
CA ARG A 438 -2.47 23.73 7.41
C ARG A 438 -1.60 23.78 8.66
N ARG A 439 -1.14 22.62 9.18
CA ARG A 439 -0.28 22.58 10.38
C ARG A 439 0.79 21.50 10.37
N CYS A 440 0.76 20.55 9.42
CA CYS A 440 1.62 19.36 9.39
C CYS A 440 3.11 19.64 9.66
N ALA A 441 3.66 20.67 9.02
CA ALA A 441 5.06 21.07 9.20
C ALA A 441 5.48 21.48 10.62
N HIS A 442 4.53 21.80 11.49
CA HIS A 442 4.77 22.12 12.91
C HIS A 442 4.49 20.93 13.84
N LEU A 443 3.99 19.81 13.31
CA LEU A 443 3.62 18.67 14.13
C LEU A 443 4.79 17.69 14.24
N ALA A 444 5.28 17.51 15.48
CA ALA A 444 6.04 16.35 15.87
C ALA A 444 5.06 15.18 16.01
N THR A 445 4.91 14.41 14.94
CA THR A 445 3.85 13.41 14.84
C THR A 445 4.25 12.08 15.48
N ILE A 446 3.29 11.33 16.05
CA ILE A 446 3.56 9.99 16.61
C ILE A 446 4.03 8.98 15.55
N ASP A 447 3.58 9.13 14.31
CA ASP A 447 4.00 8.35 13.14
C ASP A 447 5.52 8.46 12.93
N LEU A 448 6.02 9.64 12.50
CA LEU A 448 7.43 9.84 12.21
C LEU A 448 8.33 9.46 13.39
N ASN A 449 7.98 9.88 14.60
CA ASN A 449 8.85 9.66 15.76
C ASN A 449 8.87 8.20 16.22
N SER A 450 7.81 7.42 15.97
CA SER A 450 7.86 5.96 16.14
C SER A 450 8.79 5.31 15.11
N LEU A 451 8.77 5.78 13.86
CA LEU A 451 9.64 5.25 12.80
C LEU A 451 11.12 5.58 13.06
N LEU A 452 11.42 6.79 13.55
CA LEU A 452 12.79 7.16 13.91
C LEU A 452 13.31 6.40 15.15
N TYR A 453 12.44 6.11 16.11
CA TYR A 453 12.79 5.20 17.21
C TYR A 453 13.15 3.82 16.67
N LYS A 454 12.38 3.31 15.70
CA LYS A 454 12.66 2.01 15.07
C LYS A 454 13.99 2.02 14.32
N TYR A 455 14.32 3.09 13.59
CA TYR A 455 15.64 3.25 12.97
C TYR A 455 16.75 3.15 14.02
N GLU A 456 16.63 3.89 15.13
CA GLU A 456 17.64 3.91 16.20
C GLU A 456 17.85 2.53 16.84
N VAL A 457 16.77 1.79 17.08
CA VAL A 457 16.82 0.42 17.64
C VAL A 457 17.40 -0.56 16.62
N ASP A 458 16.92 -0.54 15.38
CA ASP A 458 17.38 -1.46 14.34
C ASP A 458 18.86 -1.27 14.06
N ILE A 459 19.33 -0.02 13.98
CA ILE A 459 20.75 0.28 13.80
C ILE A 459 21.55 -0.24 15.00
N ALA A 460 21.11 0.04 16.23
CA ALA A 460 21.82 -0.43 17.43
C ALA A 460 21.96 -1.95 17.47
N ASP A 461 20.86 -2.67 17.26
CA ASP A 461 20.83 -4.13 17.36
C ASP A 461 21.62 -4.78 16.21
N THR A 462 21.53 -4.22 15.00
CA THR A 462 22.31 -4.71 13.85
C THR A 462 23.81 -4.53 14.08
N ILE A 463 24.24 -3.40 14.65
CA ILE A 463 25.65 -3.14 14.96
C ILE A 463 26.19 -4.18 15.96
N ASP A 464 25.43 -4.48 17.00
CA ASP A 464 25.84 -5.47 18.00
C ASP A 464 25.84 -6.90 17.47
N GLU A 465 24.81 -7.27 16.72
CA GLU A 465 24.63 -8.66 16.26
C GLU A 465 25.56 -9.01 15.10
N TYR A 466 25.78 -8.08 14.18
CA TYR A 466 26.45 -8.37 12.90
C TYR A 466 27.78 -7.65 12.70
N PHE A 467 28.03 -6.53 13.40
CA PHE A 467 29.19 -5.67 13.14
C PHE A 467 30.13 -5.48 14.34
N GLY A 468 29.98 -6.31 15.39
CA GLY A 468 30.95 -6.35 16.50
C GLY A 468 30.90 -5.14 17.45
N GLY A 469 29.77 -4.44 17.49
CA GLY A 469 29.50 -3.36 18.46
C GLY A 469 29.86 -1.94 17.99
N SER A 470 30.52 -1.81 16.85
CA SER A 470 30.76 -0.51 16.20
C SER A 470 30.54 -0.54 14.69
N PHE A 471 30.25 0.62 14.12
CA PHE A 471 30.00 0.79 12.69
C PHE A 471 30.66 2.05 12.20
N VAL A 472 31.51 1.89 11.18
CA VAL A 472 32.18 2.99 10.49
C VAL A 472 31.40 3.25 9.20
N PRO A 473 30.59 4.33 9.14
CA PRO A 473 29.85 4.64 7.92
C PRO A 473 30.82 5.11 6.83
N SER A 474 30.45 4.92 5.56
CA SER A 474 31.27 5.41 4.45
C SER A 474 31.24 6.95 4.37
N GLY A 475 32.12 7.53 3.56
CA GLY A 475 32.12 8.96 3.28
C GLY A 475 32.72 9.83 4.39
N GLY A 476 33.52 9.25 5.29
CA GLY A 476 34.26 9.99 6.33
C GLY A 476 33.41 10.40 7.54
N ARG A 477 32.21 9.82 7.71
CA ARG A 477 31.40 10.02 8.91
C ARG A 477 32.06 9.38 10.13
N ARG A 478 31.79 9.93 11.31
CA ARG A 478 32.29 9.41 12.59
C ARG A 478 31.76 8.00 12.81
N GLU A 479 32.63 7.10 13.27
CA GLU A 479 32.23 5.81 13.82
C GLU A 479 31.14 5.98 14.89
N THR A 480 30.18 5.08 14.88
CA THR A 480 29.10 5.01 15.87
C THR A 480 29.09 3.65 16.54
N THR A 481 28.61 3.58 17.77
CA THR A 481 28.49 2.32 18.52
C THR A 481 27.04 1.98 18.81
N ALA A 482 26.74 0.71 19.03
CA ALA A 482 25.40 0.28 19.41
C ALA A 482 24.92 0.98 20.70
N ALA A 483 25.82 1.21 21.67
CA ALA A 483 25.49 1.92 22.91
C ALA A 483 25.05 3.37 22.68
N GLU A 484 25.69 4.08 21.75
CA GLU A 484 25.29 5.45 21.36
C GLU A 484 23.90 5.46 20.71
N TRP A 485 23.60 4.50 19.83
CA TRP A 485 22.29 4.39 19.19
C TRP A 485 21.18 4.03 20.19
N ARG A 486 21.45 3.15 21.17
CA ARG A 486 20.49 2.89 22.25
C ARG A 486 20.23 4.11 23.11
N ALA A 487 21.25 4.92 23.39
CA ALA A 487 21.07 6.17 24.12
C ALA A 487 20.19 7.16 23.34
N ARG A 488 20.32 7.21 22.00
CA ARG A 488 19.42 8.00 21.13
C ARG A 488 17.99 7.47 21.20
N ALA A 489 17.79 6.16 21.06
CA ALA A 489 16.48 5.54 21.14
C ALA A 489 15.78 5.82 22.48
N GLU A 490 16.51 5.69 23.59
CA GLU A 490 15.96 5.99 24.91
C GLU A 490 15.62 7.48 25.09
N ALA A 491 16.47 8.39 24.60
CA ALA A 491 16.17 9.82 24.63
C ALA A 491 14.91 10.15 23.81
N ARG A 492 14.76 9.54 22.62
CA ARG A 492 13.55 9.70 21.81
C ARG A 492 12.33 9.13 22.49
N ARG A 493 12.42 7.94 23.09
CA ARG A 493 11.33 7.31 23.85
C ARG A 493 10.84 8.23 24.97
N GLN A 494 11.77 8.85 25.70
CA GLN A 494 11.44 9.83 26.74
C GLN A 494 10.75 11.08 26.17
N SER A 495 11.20 11.60 25.02
CA SER A 495 10.53 12.71 24.35
C SER A 495 9.13 12.33 23.83
N ILE A 496 8.96 11.13 23.25
CA ILE A 496 7.66 10.59 22.84
C ILE A 496 6.72 10.51 24.05
N ASP A 497 7.16 9.95 25.17
CA ASP A 497 6.36 9.86 26.39
C ASP A 497 6.04 11.23 26.98
N LYS A 498 6.97 12.19 26.92
CA LYS A 498 6.77 13.53 27.46
C LYS A 498 5.78 14.35 26.65
N TYR A 499 5.91 14.35 25.33
CA TYR A 499 5.19 15.26 24.45
C TYR A 499 4.00 14.62 23.75
N LEU A 500 4.04 13.31 23.48
CA LEU A 500 3.04 12.63 22.64
C LEU A 500 2.10 11.74 23.47
N TRP A 501 2.55 11.13 24.56
CA TRP A 501 1.67 10.33 25.42
C TRP A 501 0.71 11.22 26.21
N ASN A 502 -0.57 10.84 26.28
CA ASN A 502 -1.55 11.48 27.13
C ASN A 502 -2.12 10.48 28.14
N GLU A 503 -1.77 10.64 29.41
CA GLU A 503 -2.14 9.71 30.48
C GLU A 503 -3.65 9.70 30.76
N GLU A 504 -4.35 10.81 30.60
CA GLU A 504 -5.80 10.87 30.84
C GLU A 504 -6.54 10.08 29.76
N LYS A 505 -6.24 10.36 28.50
CA LYS A 505 -6.86 9.73 27.34
C LYS A 505 -6.33 8.33 27.05
N GLY A 506 -5.15 7.96 27.58
CA GLY A 506 -4.55 6.64 27.42
C GLY A 506 -4.08 6.34 26.00
N MET A 507 -3.67 7.36 25.25
CA MET A 507 -3.19 7.21 23.87
C MET A 507 -2.17 8.28 23.50
N TYR A 508 -1.47 8.06 22.40
CA TYR A 508 -0.52 9.02 21.83
C TYR A 508 -1.21 10.01 20.89
N PHE A 509 -0.75 11.25 20.90
CA PHE A 509 -1.17 12.38 20.08
C PHE A 509 0.03 13.07 19.45
N ASP A 510 -0.21 13.86 18.41
CA ASP A 510 0.84 14.71 17.83
C ASP A 510 1.06 15.95 18.71
N TYR A 511 2.26 16.52 18.66
CA TYR A 511 2.60 17.74 19.41
C TYR A 511 2.96 18.87 18.45
N ASP A 512 2.31 20.02 18.61
CA ASP A 512 2.62 21.22 17.85
C ASP A 512 3.82 21.93 18.48
N VAL A 513 4.97 21.91 17.81
CA VAL A 513 6.22 22.46 18.33
C VAL A 513 6.23 23.99 18.35
N VAL A 514 5.34 24.65 17.59
CA VAL A 514 5.23 26.11 17.53
C VAL A 514 4.28 26.62 18.62
N LEU A 515 3.13 25.97 18.79
CA LEU A 515 2.15 26.33 19.83
C LEU A 515 2.55 25.79 21.22
N GLY A 516 3.37 24.74 21.28
CA GLY A 516 3.79 24.12 22.52
C GLY A 516 2.68 23.29 23.19
N GLU A 517 1.78 22.68 22.41
CA GLU A 517 0.63 21.94 22.90
C GLU A 517 0.36 20.64 22.13
N GLN A 518 -0.34 19.68 22.76
CA GLN A 518 -0.78 18.45 22.11
C GLN A 518 -1.97 18.70 21.18
N SER A 519 -1.86 18.23 19.94
CA SER A 519 -2.98 18.11 19.00
C SER A 519 -3.80 16.88 19.36
N VAL A 520 -4.93 17.08 20.03
CA VAL A 520 -5.81 16.00 20.53
C VAL A 520 -6.64 15.28 19.45
N TYR A 521 -6.15 15.20 18.21
CA TYR A 521 -6.77 14.45 17.13
C TYR A 521 -6.49 12.95 17.28
N GLU A 522 -7.53 12.14 17.40
CA GLU A 522 -7.40 10.70 17.64
C GLU A 522 -7.13 9.95 16.33
N SER A 523 -5.88 9.52 16.15
CA SER A 523 -5.40 8.81 14.96
C SER A 523 -4.98 7.37 15.28
N VAL A 524 -5.25 6.44 14.36
CA VAL A 524 -4.81 5.04 14.46
C VAL A 524 -3.28 4.91 14.42
N THR A 525 -2.56 5.93 13.93
CA THR A 525 -1.10 5.98 13.96
C THR A 525 -0.53 5.92 15.37
N ALA A 526 -1.33 6.13 16.42
CA ALA A 526 -0.94 5.84 17.81
C ALA A 526 -0.46 4.39 18.01
N PHE A 527 -0.98 3.42 17.24
CA PHE A 527 -0.50 2.03 17.30
C PHE A 527 0.90 1.83 16.72
N TRP A 528 1.46 2.80 16.00
CA TRP A 528 2.82 2.71 15.47
C TRP A 528 3.86 2.70 16.61
N ALA A 529 3.52 3.25 17.77
CA ALA A 529 4.33 3.12 18.98
C ALA A 529 4.48 1.65 19.43
N LEU A 530 3.46 0.81 19.18
CA LEU A 530 3.52 -0.63 19.44
C LEU A 530 4.29 -1.37 18.35
N TRP A 531 4.17 -0.96 17.10
CA TRP A 531 4.98 -1.52 16.02
C TRP A 531 6.47 -1.27 16.26
N ALA A 532 6.83 -0.02 16.58
CA ALA A 532 8.19 0.41 16.83
C ALA A 532 8.77 -0.12 18.14
N GLY A 533 7.90 -0.46 19.12
CA GLY A 533 8.33 -0.95 20.42
C GLY A 533 8.76 0.14 21.41
N CYS A 534 8.30 1.39 21.22
CA CYS A 534 8.62 2.51 22.12
C CYS A 534 7.65 2.65 23.30
N ALA A 535 6.46 2.03 23.24
CA ALA A 535 5.53 2.03 24.37
C ALA A 535 5.99 1.10 25.50
N THR A 536 5.80 1.49 26.75
CA THR A 536 5.93 0.56 27.88
C THR A 536 4.80 -0.48 27.87
N PRO A 537 4.95 -1.65 28.53
CA PRO A 537 3.86 -2.62 28.64
C PRO A 537 2.57 -2.05 29.24
N ALA A 538 2.67 -1.10 30.17
CA ALA A 538 1.52 -0.44 30.78
C ALA A 538 0.81 0.49 29.79
N GLN A 539 1.57 1.33 29.07
CA GLN A 539 1.04 2.18 28.00
C GLN A 539 0.41 1.32 26.90
N ALA A 540 1.04 0.21 26.53
CA ALA A 540 0.52 -0.70 25.51
C ALA A 540 -0.83 -1.29 25.91
N HIS A 541 -0.95 -1.82 27.14
CA HIS A 541 -2.25 -2.32 27.62
C HIS A 541 -3.33 -1.24 27.57
N ARG A 542 -3.01 -0.03 28.04
CA ARG A 542 -3.96 1.09 28.05
C ARG A 542 -4.34 1.54 26.63
N LEU A 543 -3.36 1.66 25.74
CA LEU A 543 -3.55 2.03 24.34
C LEU A 543 -4.39 0.99 23.59
N VAL A 544 -4.17 -0.32 23.84
CA VAL A 544 -4.98 -1.38 23.21
C VAL A 544 -6.42 -1.33 23.69
N GLU A 545 -6.65 -1.17 25.00
CA GLU A 545 -8.00 -1.05 25.55
C GLU A 545 -8.76 0.14 24.95
N VAL A 546 -8.15 1.33 24.95
CA VAL A 546 -8.76 2.56 24.43
C VAL A 546 -8.88 2.51 22.90
N GLY A 547 -7.82 2.10 22.22
CA GLY A 547 -7.72 2.07 20.77
C GLY A 547 -8.68 1.08 20.13
N CYS A 548 -8.90 -0.11 20.72
CA CYS A 548 -9.93 -1.04 20.23
C CYS A 548 -11.32 -0.39 20.25
N ARG A 549 -11.66 0.36 21.31
CA ARG A 549 -12.97 1.03 21.41
C ARG A 549 -13.13 2.18 20.43
N LYS A 550 -12.03 2.84 20.05
CA LYS A 550 -12.05 4.05 19.20
C LYS A 550 -11.92 3.74 17.71
N PHE A 551 -11.07 2.79 17.34
CA PHE A 551 -10.67 2.59 15.94
C PHE A 551 -11.24 1.30 15.32
N GLU A 552 -11.56 0.28 16.12
CA GLU A 552 -12.09 -0.99 15.59
C GLU A 552 -13.55 -0.84 15.18
N VAL A 553 -13.82 -1.06 13.90
CA VAL A 553 -15.17 -1.10 13.31
C VAL A 553 -15.38 -2.41 12.55
N ALA A 554 -16.55 -2.61 11.95
CA ALA A 554 -16.94 -3.89 11.34
C ALA A 554 -15.88 -4.45 10.36
N GLY A 555 -15.32 -3.58 9.51
CA GLY A 555 -14.40 -3.92 8.43
C GLY A 555 -12.91 -3.75 8.71
N GLY A 556 -12.50 -3.34 9.91
CA GLY A 556 -11.09 -3.13 10.24
C GLY A 556 -10.90 -1.91 11.14
N LEU A 557 -9.78 -1.19 10.95
CA LEU A 557 -9.47 0.03 11.69
C LEU A 557 -9.72 1.27 10.83
N VAL A 558 -10.46 2.24 11.38
CA VAL A 558 -10.57 3.59 10.79
C VAL A 558 -9.30 4.39 11.03
N SER A 559 -8.94 5.29 10.10
CA SER A 559 -7.72 6.11 10.21
C SER A 559 -7.75 7.13 11.37
N GLY A 560 -8.94 7.60 11.73
CA GLY A 560 -9.16 8.44 12.91
C GLY A 560 -10.61 8.33 13.39
N THR A 561 -10.92 8.92 14.54
CA THR A 561 -12.30 8.86 15.07
C THR A 561 -13.21 9.85 14.35
N GLU A 562 -14.51 9.50 14.28
CA GLU A 562 -15.53 10.39 13.71
C GLU A 562 -15.57 11.75 14.44
N GLU A 563 -15.39 11.71 15.77
CA GLU A 563 -15.32 12.90 16.63
C GLU A 563 -14.16 13.81 16.23
N SER A 564 -12.96 13.24 16.05
CA SER A 564 -11.76 14.00 15.67
C SER A 564 -11.86 14.56 14.25
N ARG A 565 -12.35 13.77 13.29
CA ARG A 565 -12.67 14.26 11.94
C ARG A 565 -13.64 15.42 12.01
N GLY A 566 -14.60 15.41 12.94
CA GLY A 566 -15.60 16.46 13.10
C GLY A 566 -16.69 16.41 12.04
N LYS A 567 -17.49 17.48 11.92
CA LYS A 567 -18.62 17.54 10.98
C LYS A 567 -18.15 17.85 9.55
N ILE A 568 -18.77 17.18 8.59
CA ILE A 568 -18.54 17.39 7.16
C ILE A 568 -19.62 18.34 6.61
N THR A 569 -19.19 19.34 5.84
CA THR A 569 -20.04 20.31 5.12
C THR A 569 -19.52 20.50 3.69
N LEU A 570 -20.18 21.33 2.88
CA LEU A 570 -19.68 21.67 1.54
C LEU A 570 -18.34 22.41 1.59
N GLU A 571 -18.15 23.25 2.61
CA GLU A 571 -16.93 24.02 2.86
C GLU A 571 -15.84 23.20 3.57
N ARG A 572 -16.21 22.05 4.12
CA ARG A 572 -15.33 21.13 4.85
C ARG A 572 -15.64 19.68 4.43
N PRO A 573 -15.33 19.31 3.17
CA PRO A 573 -15.65 17.99 2.63
C PRO A 573 -14.88 16.87 3.35
N ASN A 574 -15.28 15.61 3.17
CA ASN A 574 -14.54 14.52 3.78
C ASN A 574 -13.14 14.38 3.15
N ARG A 575 -12.16 13.91 3.94
CA ARG A 575 -10.79 13.66 3.49
C ARG A 575 -10.48 12.17 3.46
N GLN A 576 -9.60 11.75 2.56
CA GLN A 576 -9.42 10.32 2.30
C GLN A 576 -8.69 9.56 3.41
N TRP A 577 -7.86 10.23 4.23
CA TRP A 577 -7.17 9.64 5.39
C TRP A 577 -7.88 9.86 6.73
N ASP A 578 -9.18 10.17 6.69
CA ASP A 578 -10.04 10.31 7.87
C ASP A 578 -11.16 9.28 7.92
N TYR A 579 -11.91 9.25 9.03
CA TYR A 579 -13.12 8.45 9.16
C TYR A 579 -14.11 8.68 7.99
N PRO A 580 -14.71 7.64 7.38
CA PRO A 580 -14.79 6.24 7.82
C PRO A 580 -13.76 5.30 7.15
N PHE A 581 -12.71 5.87 6.56
CA PHE A 581 -11.82 5.09 5.69
C PHE A 581 -10.77 4.32 6.50
N GLY A 582 -10.41 3.15 5.98
CA GLY A 582 -9.33 2.31 6.46
C GLY A 582 -8.35 2.04 5.34
N TRP A 583 -7.06 2.08 5.68
CA TRP A 583 -5.95 1.91 4.75
C TRP A 583 -5.07 0.75 5.16
N ALA A 584 -4.58 0.00 4.16
CA ALA A 584 -3.74 -1.17 4.35
C ALA A 584 -2.52 -0.94 5.28
N PRO A 585 -1.73 0.15 5.14
CA PRO A 585 -0.64 0.46 6.05
C PRO A 585 -1.05 0.47 7.52
N HIS A 586 -2.16 1.14 7.87
CA HIS A 586 -2.63 1.23 9.25
C HIS A 586 -3.00 -0.14 9.83
N GLN A 587 -3.58 -1.02 9.00
CA GLN A 587 -3.92 -2.38 9.43
C GLN A 587 -2.66 -3.20 9.71
N ILE A 588 -1.72 -3.24 8.75
CA ILE A 588 -0.48 -4.03 8.86
C ILE A 588 0.31 -3.59 10.10
N MET A 589 0.49 -2.28 10.26
CA MET A 589 1.22 -1.71 11.40
C MET A 589 0.57 -2.07 12.73
N ALA A 590 -0.76 -1.99 12.82
CA ALA A 590 -1.48 -2.40 14.01
C ALA A 590 -1.34 -3.91 14.28
N TRP A 591 -1.44 -4.79 13.28
CA TRP A 591 -1.32 -6.25 13.49
C TRP A 591 0.04 -6.63 14.08
N TYR A 592 1.12 -6.09 13.51
CA TYR A 592 2.47 -6.30 14.03
C TYR A 592 2.65 -5.65 15.41
N GLY A 593 2.15 -4.44 15.63
CA GLY A 593 2.21 -3.79 16.94
C GLY A 593 1.48 -4.57 18.05
N MET A 594 0.27 -5.05 17.77
CA MET A 594 -0.47 -5.93 18.68
C MET A 594 0.31 -7.21 18.96
N TYR A 595 0.88 -7.83 17.92
CA TYR A 595 1.65 -9.06 18.05
C TYR A 595 2.93 -8.87 18.89
N ASN A 596 3.67 -7.78 18.66
CA ASN A 596 4.92 -7.46 19.36
C ASN A 596 4.73 -7.34 20.88
N TYR A 597 3.54 -6.95 21.33
CA TYR A 597 3.17 -6.82 22.75
C TYR A 597 2.33 -7.99 23.28
N GLY A 598 2.14 -9.06 22.51
CA GLY A 598 1.45 -10.28 22.93
C GLY A 598 -0.09 -10.24 22.81
N PHE A 599 -0.67 -9.21 22.19
CA PHE A 599 -2.11 -9.11 21.91
C PHE A 599 -2.50 -9.87 20.63
N VAL A 600 -2.08 -11.14 20.54
CA VAL A 600 -2.22 -11.96 19.33
C VAL A 600 -3.67 -12.12 18.89
N ASP A 601 -4.60 -12.30 19.83
CA ASP A 601 -6.02 -12.40 19.50
C ASP A 601 -6.54 -11.09 18.89
N VAL A 602 -6.13 -9.93 19.43
CA VAL A 602 -6.51 -8.62 18.86
C VAL A 602 -5.98 -8.48 17.43
N ALA A 603 -4.71 -8.84 17.18
CA ALA A 603 -4.12 -8.83 15.84
C ALA A 603 -4.93 -9.69 14.85
N ARG A 604 -5.29 -10.91 15.25
CA ARG A 604 -6.13 -11.83 14.45
C ARG A 604 -7.51 -11.27 14.17
N ARG A 605 -8.13 -10.62 15.17
CA ARG A 605 -9.44 -10.00 15.04
C ARG A 605 -9.42 -8.88 14.01
N PHE A 606 -8.45 -7.97 14.12
CA PHE A 606 -8.25 -6.89 13.15
C PHE A 606 -8.00 -7.42 11.75
N ALA A 607 -7.11 -8.41 11.60
CA ALA A 607 -6.81 -9.02 10.31
C ALA A 607 -8.07 -9.67 9.70
N TYR A 608 -8.87 -10.41 10.47
CA TYR A 608 -10.08 -11.04 9.96
C TYR A 608 -11.09 -10.03 9.43
N ARG A 609 -11.32 -8.92 10.16
CA ARG A 609 -12.26 -7.87 9.75
C ARG A 609 -11.83 -7.21 8.44
N TRP A 610 -10.54 -6.87 8.32
CA TRP A 610 -9.98 -6.32 7.10
C TRP A 610 -10.09 -7.29 5.94
N LEU A 611 -9.62 -8.53 6.12
CA LEU A 611 -9.61 -9.55 5.08
C LEU A 611 -11.02 -9.88 4.64
N TYR A 612 -12.01 -9.92 5.54
CA TYR A 612 -13.41 -10.07 5.19
C TYR A 612 -13.88 -8.97 4.23
N THR A 613 -13.57 -7.71 4.53
CA THR A 613 -13.95 -6.58 3.69
C THR A 613 -13.34 -6.69 2.29
N VAL A 614 -12.05 -7.04 2.20
CA VAL A 614 -11.35 -7.25 0.92
C VAL A 614 -11.92 -8.45 0.16
N THR A 615 -12.11 -9.60 0.81
CA THR A 615 -12.65 -10.81 0.16
C THR A 615 -14.09 -10.59 -0.31
N ARG A 616 -14.90 -9.84 0.44
CA ARG A 616 -16.27 -9.47 0.04
C ARG A 616 -16.25 -8.58 -1.19
N ALA A 617 -15.45 -7.51 -1.19
CA ALA A 617 -15.30 -6.65 -2.37
C ALA A 617 -14.85 -7.46 -3.60
N PHE A 618 -13.86 -8.33 -3.43
CA PHE A 618 -13.37 -9.21 -4.49
C PHE A 618 -14.45 -10.15 -5.04
N ALA A 619 -15.22 -10.79 -4.16
CA ALA A 619 -16.23 -11.79 -4.56
C ALA A 619 -17.49 -11.15 -5.17
N ASP A 620 -17.91 -10.01 -4.65
CA ASP A 620 -19.17 -9.36 -5.03
C ASP A 620 -19.02 -8.41 -6.23
N PHE A 621 -17.82 -7.88 -6.47
CA PHE A 621 -17.55 -6.86 -7.47
C PHE A 621 -16.45 -7.28 -8.43
N ASN A 622 -16.69 -8.37 -9.14
CA ASN A 622 -15.89 -8.77 -10.29
C ASN A 622 -14.37 -8.87 -10.08
N GLY A 623 -13.93 -9.22 -8.87
CA GLY A 623 -12.51 -9.35 -8.51
C GLY A 623 -11.83 -8.06 -8.06
N VAL A 624 -12.56 -6.96 -7.83
CA VAL A 624 -12.01 -5.66 -7.42
C VAL A 624 -11.09 -5.79 -6.21
N VAL A 625 -9.93 -5.13 -6.31
CA VAL A 625 -9.00 -4.87 -5.21
C VAL A 625 -8.66 -3.38 -5.24
N ALA A 626 -9.33 -2.61 -4.38
CA ALA A 626 -9.24 -1.16 -4.35
C ALA A 626 -8.02 -0.65 -3.57
N GLU A 627 -7.65 0.62 -3.80
CA GLU A 627 -6.63 1.34 -3.03
C GLU A 627 -6.96 1.42 -1.53
N LYS A 628 -8.20 1.76 -1.18
CA LYS A 628 -8.69 2.02 0.18
C LYS A 628 -10.15 1.60 0.32
N LEU A 629 -10.64 1.48 1.57
CA LEU A 629 -11.98 0.97 1.88
C LEU A 629 -12.71 1.85 2.90
N ASP A 630 -14.02 2.01 2.76
CA ASP A 630 -14.88 2.40 3.87
C ASP A 630 -15.05 1.16 4.76
N VAL A 631 -14.39 1.16 5.91
CA VAL A 631 -14.37 0.02 6.83
C VAL A 631 -15.57 0.00 7.79
N VAL A 632 -16.37 1.07 7.82
CA VAL A 632 -17.61 1.12 8.59
C VAL A 632 -18.72 0.40 7.82
N ASN A 633 -18.88 0.74 6.54
CA ASN A 633 -19.86 0.13 5.64
C ASN A 633 -19.31 -1.08 4.87
N MET A 634 -18.00 -1.36 5.03
CA MET A 634 -17.27 -2.47 4.40
C MET A 634 -17.30 -2.42 2.86
N THR A 635 -17.24 -1.23 2.26
CA THR A 635 -17.40 -1.03 0.81
C THR A 635 -16.21 -0.31 0.18
N HIS A 636 -15.99 -0.56 -1.10
CA HIS A 636 -15.07 0.21 -1.95
C HIS A 636 -15.80 1.27 -2.79
N ARG A 637 -17.15 1.31 -2.74
CA ARG A 637 -17.99 2.27 -3.46
C ARG A 637 -18.19 3.53 -2.63
N PHE A 638 -17.38 4.55 -2.88
CA PHE A 638 -17.52 5.88 -2.29
C PHE A 638 -16.76 6.91 -3.13
N GLU A 639 -17.14 8.18 -3.00
CA GLU A 639 -16.46 9.30 -3.64
C GLU A 639 -15.84 10.18 -2.56
N VAL A 640 -14.51 10.32 -2.61
CA VAL A 640 -13.72 11.24 -1.78
C VAL A 640 -12.52 11.68 -2.60
N GLU A 641 -12.27 12.98 -2.65
CA GLU A 641 -11.18 13.57 -3.44
C GLU A 641 -11.19 13.03 -4.90
N TYR A 642 -10.12 12.40 -5.38
CA TYR A 642 -10.04 11.82 -6.73
C TYR A 642 -10.68 10.43 -6.87
N GLY A 643 -11.32 9.92 -5.82
CA GLY A 643 -11.95 8.59 -5.79
C GLY A 643 -10.98 7.45 -5.48
N ASN A 644 -11.42 6.23 -5.77
CA ASN A 644 -10.62 5.01 -5.60
C ASN A 644 -9.92 4.63 -6.91
N VAL A 645 -8.64 4.26 -6.81
CA VAL A 645 -7.89 3.65 -7.91
C VAL A 645 -8.03 2.13 -7.87
N GLY A 646 -7.92 1.47 -9.03
CA GLY A 646 -7.96 0.00 -9.14
C GLY A 646 -9.37 -0.60 -9.28
N VAL A 647 -10.41 0.24 -9.40
CA VAL A 647 -11.82 -0.19 -9.56
C VAL A 647 -12.33 -0.09 -10.99
N ASP A 648 -11.71 0.76 -11.81
CA ASP A 648 -12.04 0.94 -13.23
C ASP A 648 -11.20 0.00 -14.10
N PHE A 649 -11.77 -1.16 -14.42
CA PHE A 649 -11.19 -2.14 -15.35
C PHE A 649 -12.30 -2.85 -16.12
N LYS A 650 -11.94 -3.43 -17.26
CA LYS A 650 -12.86 -4.24 -18.07
C LYS A 650 -12.57 -5.72 -17.86
N MET A 651 -13.61 -6.48 -17.56
CA MET A 651 -13.62 -7.94 -17.43
C MET A 651 -12.77 -8.52 -16.30
N VAL A 652 -11.45 -8.24 -16.25
CA VAL A 652 -10.51 -8.83 -15.28
C VAL A 652 -9.53 -7.79 -14.73
N PRO A 653 -9.37 -7.70 -13.39
CA PRO A 653 -8.35 -6.86 -12.79
C PRO A 653 -6.97 -7.46 -13.03
N ARG A 654 -5.98 -6.61 -13.34
CA ARG A 654 -4.62 -7.06 -13.71
C ARG A 654 -3.61 -6.96 -12.58
N GLU A 655 -3.84 -6.06 -11.64
CA GLU A 655 -2.80 -5.58 -10.74
C GLU A 655 -3.29 -5.26 -9.31
N GLY A 656 -4.57 -4.96 -9.11
CA GLY A 656 -5.05 -4.51 -7.79
C GLY A 656 -4.33 -3.25 -7.34
N PHE A 657 -3.93 -3.20 -6.06
CA PHE A 657 -3.10 -2.12 -5.52
C PHE A 657 -2.02 -2.70 -4.59
N GLY A 658 -0.78 -2.22 -4.68
CA GLY A 658 0.43 -2.77 -4.07
C GLY A 658 0.29 -3.09 -2.58
N TRP A 659 -0.01 -2.10 -1.74
CA TRP A 659 -0.20 -2.35 -0.31
C TRP A 659 -1.44 -3.19 0.01
N MET A 660 -2.43 -3.27 -0.89
CA MET A 660 -3.69 -3.96 -0.62
C MET A 660 -3.47 -5.44 -0.85
N ASN A 661 -2.79 -5.75 -1.95
CA ASN A 661 -2.21 -7.06 -2.25
C ASN A 661 -1.34 -7.54 -1.08
N ALA A 662 -0.43 -6.68 -0.60
CA ALA A 662 0.41 -7.00 0.56
C ALA A 662 -0.40 -7.24 1.83
N SER A 663 -1.36 -6.37 2.16
CA SER A 663 -2.20 -6.51 3.36
C SER A 663 -3.00 -7.80 3.37
N TYR A 664 -3.40 -8.28 2.19
CA TYR A 664 -4.11 -9.55 2.07
C TYR A 664 -3.17 -10.73 2.31
N GLN A 665 -1.99 -10.76 1.66
CA GLN A 665 -1.01 -11.83 1.85
C GLN A 665 -0.48 -11.87 3.29
N VAL A 666 -0.11 -10.72 3.84
CA VAL A 666 0.36 -10.57 5.22
C VAL A 666 -0.76 -10.91 6.19
N GLY A 667 -1.96 -10.37 6.05
CA GLY A 667 -3.05 -10.63 6.99
C GLY A 667 -3.49 -12.10 7.02
N LEU A 668 -3.37 -12.82 5.89
CA LEU A 668 -3.62 -14.26 5.87
C LEU A 668 -2.69 -15.00 6.83
N THR A 669 -1.43 -14.55 6.98
CA THR A 669 -0.45 -15.19 7.87
C THR A 669 -0.85 -15.12 9.35
N PHE A 670 -1.70 -14.17 9.75
CA PHE A 670 -2.25 -14.07 11.10
C PHE A 670 -3.43 -15.03 11.33
N LEU A 671 -4.17 -15.40 10.29
CA LEU A 671 -5.40 -16.20 10.41
C LEU A 671 -5.15 -17.69 10.62
N THR A 672 -5.91 -18.29 11.54
CA THR A 672 -5.96 -19.75 11.72
C THR A 672 -6.66 -20.45 10.55
N SER A 673 -6.48 -21.76 10.39
CA SER A 673 -7.19 -22.54 9.37
C SER A 673 -8.72 -22.48 9.52
N HIS A 674 -9.24 -22.33 10.75
CA HIS A 674 -10.67 -22.15 10.97
C HIS A 674 -11.15 -20.79 10.45
N MET A 675 -10.41 -19.72 10.74
CA MET A 675 -10.70 -18.38 10.25
C MET A 675 -10.64 -18.32 8.72
N ARG A 676 -9.60 -18.89 8.09
CA ARG A 676 -9.48 -18.95 6.63
C ARG A 676 -10.66 -19.66 5.97
N ARG A 677 -11.14 -20.77 6.55
CA ARG A 677 -12.35 -21.47 6.08
C ARG A 677 -13.61 -20.61 6.22
N ALA A 678 -13.78 -19.94 7.36
CA ALA A 678 -14.92 -19.05 7.59
C ALA A 678 -14.92 -17.85 6.63
N LEU A 679 -13.75 -17.28 6.36
CA LEU A 679 -13.54 -16.20 5.40
C LEU A 679 -13.87 -16.65 3.96
N GLY A 680 -13.46 -17.85 3.58
CA GLY A 680 -13.73 -18.43 2.26
C GLY A 680 -15.21 -18.71 1.97
N VAL A 681 -16.05 -18.74 2.99
CA VAL A 681 -17.52 -18.80 2.85
C VAL A 681 -18.19 -17.47 3.20
N LEU A 682 -17.42 -16.38 3.30
CA LEU A 682 -17.86 -15.02 3.60
C LEU A 682 -18.68 -14.92 4.91
N THR A 683 -18.21 -15.58 5.97
CA THR A 683 -18.82 -15.43 7.31
C THR A 683 -18.52 -14.03 7.85
N GLU A 684 -19.56 -13.25 8.15
CA GLU A 684 -19.39 -11.91 8.72
C GLU A 684 -18.59 -11.94 10.03
N PRO A 685 -17.70 -10.94 10.28
CA PRO A 685 -16.83 -10.92 11.44
C PRO A 685 -17.57 -11.06 12.78
N ASP A 686 -18.63 -10.27 12.99
CA ASP A 686 -19.36 -10.30 14.26
C ASP A 686 -20.08 -11.63 14.47
N VAL A 687 -20.58 -12.25 13.40
CA VAL A 687 -21.17 -13.60 13.46
C VAL A 687 -20.11 -14.64 13.83
N PHE A 688 -18.92 -14.55 13.24
CA PHE A 688 -17.81 -15.46 13.54
C PHE A 688 -17.34 -15.34 14.99
N PHE A 689 -17.10 -14.12 15.47
CA PHE A 689 -16.57 -13.88 16.80
C PHE A 689 -17.59 -14.13 17.91
N GLN A 690 -18.87 -13.80 17.71
CA GLN A 690 -19.94 -14.13 18.65
C GLN A 690 -20.08 -15.65 18.81
N LYS A 691 -20.10 -16.41 17.71
CA LYS A 691 -20.21 -17.88 17.77
C LYS A 691 -18.97 -18.56 18.36
N SER A 692 -17.82 -17.89 18.31
CA SER A 692 -16.54 -18.40 18.82
C SER A 692 -16.24 -17.94 20.25
N ASN A 693 -17.14 -17.21 20.91
CA ASN A 693 -16.97 -16.61 22.25
C ASN A 693 -15.71 -15.73 22.38
N TRP A 694 -15.38 -14.97 21.34
CA TRP A 694 -14.28 -14.00 21.39
C TRP A 694 -14.71 -12.72 22.10
N ARG A 695 -13.85 -12.21 22.99
CA ARG A 695 -13.96 -10.89 23.61
C ARG A 695 -13.55 -9.82 22.61
N THR A 696 -14.27 -8.71 22.64
CA THR A 696 -14.10 -7.56 21.73
C THR A 696 -13.52 -6.32 22.42
N ASP A 697 -13.34 -6.37 23.74
CA ASP A 697 -12.89 -5.25 24.58
C ASP A 697 -11.36 -5.08 24.65
N GLY A 698 -10.61 -5.80 23.79
CA GLY A 698 -9.15 -5.84 23.82
C GLY A 698 -8.56 -6.86 24.80
N THR A 699 -9.37 -7.53 25.62
CA THR A 699 -8.87 -8.60 26.52
C THR A 699 -8.75 -9.95 25.79
N ALA A 700 -7.80 -10.78 26.23
CA ALA A 700 -7.52 -12.07 25.60
C ALA A 700 -8.73 -13.03 25.66
N SER A 701 -8.98 -13.72 24.55
CA SER A 701 -10.17 -14.57 24.36
C SER A 701 -9.77 -16.04 24.42
N HIS A 702 -9.40 -16.53 25.61
CA HIS A 702 -9.01 -17.93 25.85
C HIS A 702 -7.97 -18.48 24.85
N SER A 703 -6.67 -18.30 25.13
CA SER A 703 -5.64 -19.03 24.37
C SER A 703 -5.74 -20.54 24.65
N PRO A 704 -5.91 -21.41 23.65
CA PRO A 704 -5.26 -22.70 23.74
C PRO A 704 -3.76 -22.43 23.67
N VAL A 705 -3.03 -22.81 24.71
CA VAL A 705 -1.55 -22.74 24.84
C VAL A 705 -0.82 -23.61 23.77
N THR A 706 -1.53 -24.08 22.74
CA THR A 706 -1.07 -25.11 21.81
C THR A 706 -1.51 -24.81 20.37
N THR A 707 -1.01 -23.73 19.76
CA THR A 707 -0.83 -23.63 18.29
C THR A 707 0.24 -22.55 18.01
N PRO A 708 1.13 -22.77 17.03
CA PRO A 708 2.54 -22.40 17.14
C PRO A 708 2.81 -20.89 16.95
N MET A 709 3.84 -20.42 17.66
CA MET A 709 4.67 -19.26 17.29
C MET A 709 5.56 -19.67 16.10
N PRO A 710 5.90 -18.77 15.14
CA PRO A 710 5.72 -17.32 15.15
C PRO A 710 4.70 -16.80 14.09
N VAL A 711 4.30 -15.53 14.20
CA VAL A 711 3.68 -14.79 13.08
C VAL A 711 4.62 -14.86 11.87
N PRO A 712 4.13 -15.26 10.68
CA PRO A 712 4.99 -15.47 9.53
C PRO A 712 5.50 -14.14 8.95
N VAL A 713 6.80 -13.92 9.08
CA VAL A 713 7.65 -13.70 7.88
C VAL A 713 8.36 -15.02 7.49
N PHE A 714 8.07 -16.14 8.16
CA PHE A 714 8.77 -17.41 7.99
C PHE A 714 7.81 -18.56 7.71
N VAL A 715 7.79 -19.02 6.46
CA VAL A 715 7.64 -20.46 6.20
C VAL A 715 8.97 -20.92 5.63
N PRO A 716 9.78 -21.65 6.39
CA PRO A 716 10.86 -22.41 5.84
C PRO A 716 10.50 -23.89 5.95
N GLU A 717 10.06 -24.48 4.84
CA GLU A 717 10.18 -25.92 4.69
C GLU A 717 11.65 -26.25 4.37
N VAL A 718 12.28 -26.94 5.34
CA VAL A 718 13.53 -27.70 5.28
C VAL A 718 14.81 -26.88 4.98
N GLY A 719 15.51 -26.47 6.05
CA GLY A 719 16.89 -25.97 5.99
C GLY A 719 17.19 -24.66 6.73
N THR A 720 16.35 -24.22 7.68
CA THR A 720 16.32 -22.84 8.16
C THR A 720 17.43 -22.41 9.15
N PRO A 721 18.02 -21.22 8.96
CA PRO A 721 18.68 -20.44 10.01
C PRO A 721 17.72 -19.96 11.11
N ARG A 722 18.27 -19.64 12.28
CA ARG A 722 17.56 -19.43 13.55
C ARG A 722 16.86 -18.07 13.63
N PHE A 723 15.53 -18.07 13.77
CA PHE A 723 14.81 -16.98 14.42
C PHE A 723 15.15 -17.01 15.92
N ARG A 724 16.11 -16.21 16.38
CA ARG A 724 16.32 -16.02 17.83
C ARG A 724 15.26 -15.04 18.31
N ALA A 725 14.48 -15.45 19.32
CA ALA A 725 13.45 -14.65 19.97
C ALA A 725 14.00 -13.44 20.77
N GLN A 726 15.06 -12.78 20.29
CA GLN A 726 15.81 -11.73 21.00
C GLN A 726 15.32 -10.30 20.69
N SER A 727 14.48 -10.09 19.67
CA SER A 727 14.03 -8.75 19.23
C SER A 727 12.56 -8.41 19.52
N ASN A 728 11.93 -9.09 20.47
CA ASN A 728 10.60 -8.68 20.92
C ASN A 728 10.69 -7.42 21.80
N ALA A 729 9.72 -6.51 21.68
CA ALA A 729 9.65 -5.27 22.47
C ALA A 729 9.74 -5.52 23.99
N LEU A 730 9.27 -6.68 24.46
CA LEU A 730 9.45 -7.15 25.84
C LEU A 730 10.92 -7.42 26.22
N HIS A 731 11.73 -7.98 25.32
CA HIS A 731 13.16 -8.21 25.54
C HIS A 731 13.97 -6.92 25.41
N ASN A 732 13.61 -6.04 24.47
CA ASN A 732 14.22 -4.71 24.36
C ASN A 732 13.90 -3.85 25.60
N ALA A 733 12.68 -3.88 26.12
CA ALA A 733 12.33 -3.25 27.41
C ALA A 733 13.12 -3.84 28.60
N GLN A 734 13.43 -5.14 28.57
CA GLN A 734 14.26 -5.80 29.59
C GLN A 734 15.75 -5.44 29.46
N ARG A 735 16.27 -5.29 28.23
CA ARG A 735 17.66 -4.88 27.97
C ARG A 735 17.91 -3.41 28.31
N VAL A 736 16.97 -2.52 27.96
CA VAL A 736 17.03 -1.10 28.33
C VAL A 736 17.04 -0.96 29.87
N ASN A 737 16.22 -1.73 30.57
CA ASN A 737 16.23 -1.76 32.04
C ASN A 737 17.49 -2.42 32.64
N ALA A 738 18.10 -3.39 31.95
CA ALA A 738 19.33 -4.04 32.43
C ALA A 738 20.60 -3.19 32.21
N GLY A 739 20.55 -2.20 31.30
CA GLY A 739 21.69 -1.35 30.93
C GLY A 739 21.89 -0.08 31.75
N VAL A 740 20.98 0.24 32.70
CA VAL A 740 21.09 1.45 33.54
C VAL A 740 20.84 1.09 35.00
N ASN A 741 21.78 0.37 35.60
CA ASN A 741 21.82 0.16 37.05
C ASN A 741 22.75 1.16 37.73
N SER A 742 22.46 2.46 37.59
CA SER A 742 22.59 3.47 38.64
C SER A 742 22.48 4.88 38.03
N VAL A 743 21.81 5.78 38.76
CA VAL A 743 21.79 7.23 38.50
C VAL A 743 23.19 7.87 38.66
N GLU A 744 24.18 7.07 39.07
CA GLU A 744 25.56 7.48 39.37
C GLU A 744 26.44 7.49 38.10
N ASP A 745 26.17 6.63 37.11
CA ASP A 745 26.97 6.51 35.87
C ASP A 745 26.73 7.65 34.85
N LEU A 746 25.55 8.28 34.87
CA LEU A 746 25.26 9.45 34.03
C LEU A 746 25.95 10.73 34.56
N ARG A 747 26.24 10.80 35.88
CA ARG A 747 26.97 11.91 36.48
C ARG A 747 28.47 11.82 36.24
N THR A 748 29.05 10.61 36.22
CA THR A 748 30.47 10.39 35.92
C THR A 748 30.80 10.62 34.45
N LEU A 749 29.88 10.38 33.51
CA LEU A 749 30.10 10.72 32.09
C LEU A 749 30.10 12.24 31.86
N SER A 750 29.17 12.96 32.50
CA SER A 750 29.09 14.42 32.40
C SER A 750 30.28 15.12 33.10
N GLN A 751 30.81 14.56 34.20
CA GLN A 751 32.01 15.07 34.86
C GLN A 751 33.31 14.76 34.10
N ARG A 752 33.41 13.62 33.40
CA ARG A 752 34.60 13.30 32.58
C ARG A 752 34.72 14.16 31.32
N MET A 753 33.60 14.63 30.75
CA MET A 753 33.63 15.59 29.64
C MET A 753 34.00 17.02 30.07
N ALA A 754 33.81 17.37 31.35
CA ALA A 754 34.20 18.68 31.89
C ALA A 754 35.68 18.78 32.28
N MET A 755 36.37 17.66 32.54
CA MET A 755 37.78 17.66 32.98
C MET A 755 38.82 17.52 31.85
N ALA A 756 38.40 17.36 30.59
CA ALA A 756 39.33 17.24 29.45
C ALA A 756 39.70 18.58 28.78
N LYS A 757 39.48 19.73 29.46
CA LYS A 757 39.72 21.08 28.92
C LYS A 757 40.93 21.82 29.47
N ASP A 758 41.73 21.22 30.33
CA ASP A 758 42.96 21.85 30.83
C ASP A 758 44.08 20.83 30.88
N THR A 759 44.95 20.87 29.87
CA THR A 759 46.42 20.77 29.97
C THR A 759 47.02 20.72 28.56
N SER A 760 47.59 21.85 28.13
CA SER A 760 48.75 21.90 27.21
C SER A 760 50.02 21.97 28.07
N PRO A 761 51.16 21.48 27.61
CA PRO A 761 51.97 22.26 26.66
C PRO A 761 51.87 21.77 25.22
#